data_AF-Q4T602-F1
#
_entry.id   AF-Q4T602-F1
#
_cell.length_a   1.000
_cell.length_b   1.000
_cell.length_c   1.000
_cell.angle_alpha   90.00
_cell.angle_beta   90.00
_cell.angle_gamma   90.00
#
_symmetry.space_group_name_H-M   'P 1'
#
loop_
_entity.id
_entity.type
_entity.pdbx_description
1 polymer ?
#
loop_
_entity_poly.entity_id
_entity_poly.type
_entity_poly.pdbx_seq_one_letter_code
_entity_poly.pdbx_strand_id
1 'polypeptide(L)'
;DLRCRENNRAHRTWEIDRERLIVRRGQPFSVTLQGHRPLTPQHYLDLVLHLGKRDELVVKVQEGPAPGGRWWFSQWRVQDETVLTLHSPADAAIGHYRLSVSVMSAGGNVVELVEKVQFHLLFNPWCKDDPPCTFPDELLLKEYVMNEDGIIYMGSWDYIRSIPWSYGQFEDYVLDICFEVLDKSNKALKNASKDLSHRSDPVYVGRTVTAMVNANDDRGVLAGRWAESYPDGVSPSRWSGSVPILQQWSKAGPVKYGQCWVFAAVACTGKRDELVVKVQEGPAPGGRWWFSQWRVQDETVLTLHSPADAAIGHYRLSVSVMSAGGNVVELVEKVQFHLLFNPWCKDSDPVYVGRTVTAMVNANDDRGVLAGRWAESYPRRRLAEPVERQRAHPPAVEQGREQAGQVRPVLGVCRRGLHRWVMQVSSAVLRCLGACPTRVITNFNSAHDRGREPLAGLPGGRAAGEPRQKGQPIGGGTSTVGVESWMKRNDLPDGNHGWQVLDPTPQELSGGTVRKTKPRPLGLVPDCVCPPGEFCCGPCPVVAIKEGNLKVKYDASFIFAEVNADIVHWMVYGDGRREKVRAGPPLRSASRDRVPPVVPTDQGGPPQRGRNISTKSPFGYTREDVTEQYKYPEGSSKEREVYSKAGRQTEAPAGPEPEPLQLSIKHTTAVFGTDFDVVVEVKNGQNSSAGGDLTVLAKVVNYTSLCRGECRRQSASVSVPARSAHKEVLRLRYEDYAAWTSEDHLIRVEAFLRPSGTSPIMAVATIPLSTPELLVQVPGKALVWEQVTAYISFTNPLPVPLRWGVFTVEGAGLLLATQVPLHEPVGPGQQVSVELAFSPLRAGLRHLLVDFDSDRLKDVKGTTTVDVQKSYQ
;
A
#
# COMPACT_ATOMS: atom_id res chain seq x y z
N ASP A 1 -35.13 -10.12 12.55
CA ASP A 1 -33.96 -10.31 11.66
C ASP A 1 -33.22 -8.99 11.47
N LEU A 2 -31.89 -9.03 11.37
CA LEU A 2 -31.01 -7.92 11.02
C LEU A 2 -30.76 -7.78 9.52
N ARG A 3 -31.13 -8.79 8.71
CA ARG A 3 -30.89 -8.81 7.25
C ARG A 3 -29.43 -8.57 6.89
N CYS A 4 -28.52 -9.15 7.68
CA CYS A 4 -27.06 -8.92 7.58
C CYS A 4 -26.55 -9.16 6.16
N ARG A 5 -27.11 -10.15 5.47
CA ARG A 5 -26.70 -10.53 4.10
C ARG A 5 -27.02 -9.44 3.09
N GLU A 6 -28.25 -8.93 3.04
CA GLU A 6 -28.64 -7.88 2.09
C GLU A 6 -28.02 -6.52 2.47
N ASN A 7 -28.07 -6.17 3.76
CA ASN A 7 -27.48 -4.93 4.26
C ASN A 7 -25.96 -4.91 4.01
N ASN A 8 -25.23 -5.97 4.37
CA ASN A 8 -23.79 -5.96 4.20
C ASN A 8 -23.39 -5.97 2.72
N ARG A 9 -24.20 -6.54 1.82
CA ARG A 9 -23.96 -6.43 0.37
C ARG A 9 -24.21 -5.01 -0.15
N ALA A 10 -25.24 -4.32 0.33
CA ALA A 10 -25.51 -2.93 -0.06
C ALA A 10 -24.48 -1.93 0.51
N HIS A 11 -24.00 -2.17 1.73
CA HIS A 11 -22.98 -1.36 2.43
C HIS A 11 -21.54 -1.78 2.12
N ARG A 12 -21.38 -2.70 1.16
CA ARG A 12 -20.10 -3.21 0.65
C ARG A 12 -19.21 -3.83 1.74
N THR A 13 -19.84 -4.38 2.79
CA THR A 13 -19.29 -4.96 4.04
C THR A 13 -19.33 -6.48 4.07
N TRP A 14 -19.93 -7.12 3.07
CA TRP A 14 -20.13 -8.57 2.93
C TRP A 14 -18.88 -9.44 3.13
N GLU A 15 -17.71 -8.92 2.74
CA GLU A 15 -16.44 -9.63 2.88
C GLU A 15 -15.84 -9.53 4.31
N ILE A 16 -16.32 -8.64 5.20
CA ILE A 16 -15.93 -8.63 6.64
C ILE A 16 -16.71 -9.68 7.41
N ASP A 17 -18.01 -9.71 7.20
CA ASP A 17 -18.91 -10.61 7.90
C ASP A 17 -20.22 -10.73 7.10
N ARG A 18 -20.91 -11.86 7.28
CA ARG A 18 -22.18 -12.18 6.63
C ARG A 18 -23.32 -12.39 7.64
N GLU A 19 -22.96 -12.61 8.91
CA GLU A 19 -23.86 -12.95 10.00
C GLU A 19 -23.95 -11.80 11.03
N ARG A 20 -22.90 -10.97 11.18
CA ARG A 20 -22.95 -9.70 11.93
C ARG A 20 -23.34 -8.53 11.02
N LEU A 21 -24.21 -7.63 11.50
CA LEU A 21 -24.57 -6.43 10.75
C LEU A 21 -23.45 -5.38 10.80
N ILE A 22 -22.94 -5.00 9.64
CA ILE A 22 -21.88 -4.00 9.49
C ILE A 22 -22.32 -3.04 8.36
N VAL A 23 -22.45 -1.77 8.68
CA VAL A 23 -23.05 -0.74 7.80
C VAL A 23 -22.16 0.50 7.73
N ARG A 24 -22.46 1.39 6.78
CA ARG A 24 -21.77 2.66 6.55
C ARG A 24 -22.72 3.84 6.79
N ARG A 25 -22.18 4.93 7.33
CA ARG A 25 -22.94 6.17 7.61
C ARG A 25 -23.48 6.84 6.34
N GLY A 26 -24.52 7.67 6.48
CA GLY A 26 -25.14 8.35 5.34
C GLY A 26 -25.83 7.43 4.33
N GLN A 27 -25.98 6.14 4.64
CA GLN A 27 -26.67 5.15 3.80
C GLN A 27 -27.70 4.39 4.67
N PRO A 28 -28.93 4.16 4.18
CA PRO A 28 -29.94 3.45 4.95
C PRO A 28 -29.70 1.94 5.00
N PHE A 29 -30.21 1.30 6.05
CA PHE A 29 -30.24 -0.16 6.22
C PHE A 29 -31.55 -0.62 6.85
N SER A 30 -32.02 -1.81 6.50
CA SER A 30 -33.34 -2.31 6.89
C SER A 30 -33.24 -3.52 7.81
N VAL A 31 -33.91 -3.46 8.97
CA VAL A 31 -34.07 -4.58 9.91
C VAL A 31 -35.54 -4.97 10.00
N THR A 32 -35.83 -6.20 10.37
CA THR A 32 -37.21 -6.73 10.43
C THR A 32 -37.56 -7.15 11.86
N LEU A 33 -38.63 -6.57 12.40
CA LEU A 33 -39.31 -7.09 13.58
C LEU A 33 -40.35 -8.13 13.15
N GLN A 34 -40.28 -9.33 13.71
CA GLN A 34 -41.27 -10.38 13.50
C GLN A 34 -42.23 -10.38 14.69
N GLY A 35 -43.47 -9.95 14.49
CA GLY A 35 -44.42 -9.72 15.57
C GLY A 35 -45.42 -10.86 15.73
N HIS A 36 -45.55 -11.43 16.93
CA HIS A 36 -46.60 -12.42 17.23
C HIS A 36 -48.02 -11.82 17.24
N ARG A 37 -48.15 -10.49 17.26
CA ARG A 37 -49.41 -9.74 17.19
C ARG A 37 -49.20 -8.40 16.48
N PRO A 38 -50.26 -7.80 15.89
CA PRO A 38 -50.19 -6.42 15.43
C PRO A 38 -49.92 -5.42 16.56
N LEU A 39 -49.10 -4.40 16.28
CA LEU A 39 -49.12 -3.15 17.04
C LEU A 39 -50.55 -2.58 17.01
N THR A 40 -51.06 -2.17 18.17
CA THR A 40 -52.38 -1.52 18.26
C THR A 40 -52.26 -0.04 17.88
N PRO A 41 -53.34 0.65 17.46
CA PRO A 41 -53.30 2.10 17.17
C PRO A 41 -52.96 3.00 18.37
N GLN A 42 -52.76 2.43 19.56
CA GLN A 42 -52.37 3.14 20.78
C GLN A 42 -50.91 2.87 21.18
N HIS A 43 -50.17 2.10 20.38
CA HIS A 43 -48.75 1.79 20.61
C HIS A 43 -47.88 2.39 19.50
N TYR A 44 -46.67 2.83 19.86
CA TYR A 44 -45.65 3.33 18.92
C TYR A 44 -44.28 2.69 19.22
N LEU A 45 -43.27 2.92 18.36
CA LEU A 45 -41.91 2.41 18.55
C LEU A 45 -40.97 3.54 18.99
N ASP A 46 -40.19 3.32 20.06
CA ASP A 46 -39.06 4.17 20.44
C ASP A 46 -37.76 3.41 20.16
N LEU A 47 -36.92 3.97 19.27
CA LEU A 47 -35.65 3.39 18.86
C LEU A 47 -34.50 4.18 19.50
N VAL A 48 -33.63 3.47 20.23
CA VAL A 48 -32.52 4.09 20.96
C VAL A 48 -31.21 3.39 20.61
N LEU A 49 -30.26 4.17 20.09
CA LEU A 49 -28.92 3.74 19.77
C LEU A 49 -27.97 4.08 20.93
N HIS A 50 -27.23 3.07 21.38
CA HIS A 50 -26.19 3.20 22.41
C HIS A 50 -24.83 2.95 21.76
N LEU A 51 -23.88 3.87 21.94
CA LEU A 51 -22.51 3.80 21.45
C LEU A 51 -21.54 3.83 22.64
N GLY A 52 -20.50 2.98 22.57
CA GLY A 52 -19.56 2.76 23.67
C GLY A 52 -19.87 1.50 24.49
N LYS A 53 -19.05 1.24 25.51
CA LYS A 53 -19.08 0.03 26.35
C LYS A 53 -19.93 0.20 27.62
N ARG A 54 -20.20 1.44 28.03
CA ARG A 54 -21.02 1.83 29.19
C ARG A 54 -22.13 2.82 28.79
N ASP A 55 -22.57 2.73 27.54
CA ASP A 55 -23.55 3.64 26.92
C ASP A 55 -23.06 5.12 26.95
N GLU A 56 -21.75 5.35 26.73
CA GLU A 56 -21.11 6.68 26.81
C GLU A 56 -21.69 7.75 25.87
N LEU A 57 -22.38 7.33 24.79
CA LEU A 57 -23.25 8.17 23.99
C LEU A 57 -24.57 7.44 23.71
N VAL A 58 -25.68 8.16 23.79
CA VAL A 58 -27.04 7.63 23.53
C VAL A 58 -27.75 8.57 22.56
N VAL A 59 -28.33 8.02 21.49
CA VAL A 59 -29.01 8.74 20.43
C VAL A 59 -30.41 8.17 20.24
N LYS A 60 -31.44 9.00 20.41
CA LYS A 60 -32.81 8.65 20.02
C LYS A 60 -32.98 8.79 18.51
N VAL A 61 -33.58 7.79 17.88
CA VAL A 61 -33.87 7.75 16.45
C VAL A 61 -35.30 8.22 16.24
N GLN A 62 -35.51 9.27 15.43
CA GLN A 62 -36.84 9.86 15.24
C GLN A 62 -37.65 9.08 14.19
N GLU A 63 -38.98 9.01 14.33
CA GLU A 63 -39.84 8.44 13.28
C GLU A 63 -40.10 9.49 12.18
N GLY A 64 -39.94 9.09 10.92
CA GLY A 64 -40.10 9.97 9.75
C GLY A 64 -38.88 10.86 9.47
N PRO A 65 -38.84 11.55 8.31
CA PRO A 65 -37.64 12.27 7.87
C PRO A 65 -37.24 13.43 8.80
N ALA A 66 -36.12 13.26 9.53
CA ALA A 66 -35.63 14.28 10.45
C ALA A 66 -34.77 15.33 9.71
N PRO A 67 -35.15 16.63 9.73
CA PRO A 67 -34.33 17.68 9.12
C PRO A 67 -33.04 17.92 9.90
N GLY A 68 -31.96 18.27 9.19
CA GLY A 68 -30.70 18.71 9.79
C GLY A 68 -29.81 17.58 10.34
N GLY A 69 -29.61 16.50 9.56
CA GLY A 69 -28.52 15.53 9.83
C GLY A 69 -28.71 14.68 11.10
N ARG A 70 -29.93 14.22 11.38
CA ARG A 70 -30.22 13.38 12.55
C ARG A 70 -30.50 11.94 12.16
N TRP A 71 -30.34 11.02 13.12
CA TRP A 71 -30.80 9.65 12.99
C TRP A 71 -32.33 9.59 12.96
N TRP A 72 -32.88 8.93 11.94
CA TRP A 72 -34.31 8.68 11.83
C TRP A 72 -34.61 7.29 11.27
N PHE A 73 -35.86 6.85 11.38
CA PHE A 73 -36.33 5.60 10.80
C PHE A 73 -37.66 5.79 10.06
N SER A 74 -37.87 4.97 9.03
CA SER A 74 -39.18 4.71 8.45
C SER A 74 -39.62 3.30 8.83
N GLN A 75 -40.93 3.08 8.97
CA GLN A 75 -41.51 1.76 9.17
C GLN A 75 -42.59 1.47 8.13
N TRP A 76 -42.67 0.20 7.71
CA TRP A 76 -43.81 -0.32 6.95
C TRP A 76 -44.02 -1.80 7.28
N ARG A 77 -45.21 -2.30 6.98
CA ARG A 77 -45.60 -3.68 7.29
C ARG A 77 -45.66 -4.54 6.03
N VAL A 78 -45.16 -5.76 6.13
CA VAL A 78 -45.25 -6.80 5.11
C VAL A 78 -45.77 -8.06 5.80
N GLN A 79 -47.03 -8.43 5.57
CA GLN A 79 -47.69 -9.54 6.27
C GLN A 79 -47.60 -9.38 7.81
N ASP A 80 -46.96 -10.32 8.51
CA ASP A 80 -46.76 -10.28 9.97
C ASP A 80 -45.41 -9.67 10.41
N GLU A 81 -44.65 -9.14 9.45
CA GLU A 81 -43.37 -8.48 9.68
C GLU A 81 -43.48 -6.96 9.59
N THR A 82 -42.86 -6.26 10.54
CA THR A 82 -42.63 -4.81 10.47
C THR A 82 -41.19 -4.55 10.07
N VAL A 83 -40.99 -3.99 8.88
CA VAL A 83 -39.67 -3.60 8.38
C VAL A 83 -39.38 -2.18 8.85
N LEU A 84 -38.27 -2.02 9.57
CA LEU A 84 -37.74 -0.74 10.02
C LEU A 84 -36.51 -0.41 9.18
N THR A 85 -36.53 0.72 8.46
CA THR A 85 -35.36 1.21 7.73
C THR A 85 -34.76 2.40 8.46
N LEU A 86 -33.56 2.22 9.00
CA LEU A 86 -32.82 3.22 9.74
C LEU A 86 -31.96 4.04 8.77
N HIS A 87 -32.04 5.36 8.92
CA HIS A 87 -31.26 6.34 8.18
C HIS A 87 -30.24 6.96 9.13
N SER A 88 -28.98 6.60 8.92
CA SER A 88 -27.85 7.22 9.62
C SER A 88 -27.49 8.55 8.94
N PRO A 89 -27.20 9.62 9.68
CA PRO A 89 -26.65 10.84 9.09
C PRO A 89 -25.20 10.59 8.66
N ALA A 90 -24.76 11.34 7.66
CA ALA A 90 -23.47 11.12 7.01
C ALA A 90 -22.27 11.63 7.81
N ASP A 91 -22.49 12.37 8.90
CA ASP A 91 -21.50 12.78 9.90
C ASP A 91 -21.55 11.91 11.18
N ALA A 92 -22.31 10.82 11.19
CA ALA A 92 -22.38 9.93 12.36
C ALA A 92 -20.99 9.42 12.79
N ALA A 93 -20.78 9.34 14.11
CA ALA A 93 -19.57 8.77 14.69
C ALA A 93 -19.46 7.27 14.37
N ILE A 94 -18.28 6.80 13.98
CA ILE A 94 -18.05 5.38 13.76
C ILE A 94 -17.87 4.63 15.07
N GLY A 95 -18.31 3.37 15.10
CA GLY A 95 -18.22 2.56 16.31
C GLY A 95 -19.06 1.29 16.30
N HIS A 96 -18.98 0.58 17.41
CA HIS A 96 -19.88 -0.52 17.75
C HIS A 96 -21.13 0.05 18.45
N TYR A 97 -22.28 -0.12 17.80
CA TYR A 97 -23.59 0.35 18.24
C TYR A 97 -24.44 -0.80 18.78
N ARG A 98 -25.30 -0.48 19.75
CA ARG A 98 -26.39 -1.33 20.24
C ARG A 98 -27.73 -0.63 20.03
N LEU A 99 -28.62 -1.22 19.25
CA LEU A 99 -29.99 -0.76 19.02
C LEU A 99 -30.94 -1.40 20.03
N SER A 100 -31.55 -0.58 20.87
CA SER A 100 -32.75 -0.94 21.65
C SER A 100 -34.00 -0.58 20.83
N VAL A 101 -35.00 -1.47 20.81
CA VAL A 101 -36.30 -1.19 20.20
C VAL A 101 -37.40 -1.45 21.23
N SER A 102 -38.14 -0.42 21.59
CA SER A 102 -39.20 -0.48 22.61
C SER A 102 -40.57 -0.28 21.98
N VAL A 103 -41.53 -1.13 22.29
CA VAL A 103 -42.95 -0.86 22.06
C VAL A 103 -43.44 0.00 23.21
N MET A 104 -43.90 1.21 22.91
CA MET A 104 -44.37 2.20 23.87
C MET A 104 -45.88 2.31 23.82
N SER A 105 -46.52 2.38 24.99
CA SER A 105 -47.93 2.75 25.12
C SER A 105 -48.11 4.26 24.93
N ALA A 106 -49.31 4.70 24.53
CA ALA A 106 -49.67 6.13 24.46
C ALA A 106 -49.45 6.90 25.78
N GLY A 107 -49.41 6.22 26.94
CA GLY A 107 -49.07 6.79 28.24
C GLY A 107 -47.56 6.89 28.53
N GLY A 108 -46.69 6.56 27.58
CA GLY A 108 -45.23 6.64 27.72
C GLY A 108 -44.57 5.47 28.48
N ASN A 109 -45.33 4.45 28.87
CA ASN A 109 -44.77 3.24 29.49
C ASN A 109 -44.30 2.25 28.41
N VAL A 110 -43.13 1.63 28.65
CA VAL A 110 -42.64 0.48 27.85
C VAL A 110 -43.57 -0.71 28.05
N VAL A 111 -44.11 -1.23 26.95
CA VAL A 111 -44.97 -2.43 26.91
C VAL A 111 -44.14 -3.67 26.60
N GLU A 112 -43.16 -3.54 25.70
CA GLU A 112 -42.26 -4.61 25.27
C GLU A 112 -40.90 -4.00 24.90
N LEU A 113 -39.81 -4.73 25.16
CA LEU A 113 -38.44 -4.32 24.81
C LEU A 113 -37.74 -5.46 24.09
N VAL A 114 -37.34 -5.22 22.84
CA VAL A 114 -36.45 -6.11 22.10
C VAL A 114 -35.03 -5.94 22.64
N GLU A 115 -34.31 -7.05 22.84
CA GLU A 115 -32.93 -7.02 23.34
C GLU A 115 -32.00 -6.15 22.49
N LYS A 116 -30.93 -5.62 23.11
CA LYS A 116 -29.97 -4.70 22.49
C LYS A 116 -29.18 -5.36 21.35
N VAL A 117 -29.69 -5.27 20.13
CA VAL A 117 -29.08 -5.88 18.94
C VAL A 117 -27.86 -5.06 18.49
N GLN A 118 -26.79 -5.76 18.08
CA GLN A 118 -25.48 -5.16 17.80
C GLN A 118 -25.22 -4.93 16.31
N PHE A 119 -24.60 -3.80 15.97
CA PHE A 119 -24.06 -3.53 14.64
C PHE A 119 -22.84 -2.61 14.67
N HIS A 120 -22.02 -2.68 13.62
CA HIS A 120 -20.90 -1.75 13.43
C HIS A 120 -21.23 -0.68 12.40
N LEU A 121 -20.88 0.57 12.68
CA LEU A 121 -20.99 1.69 11.74
C LEU A 121 -19.61 2.18 11.31
N LEU A 122 -19.41 2.29 10.00
CA LEU A 122 -18.18 2.72 9.34
C LEU A 122 -18.39 4.06 8.59
N PHE A 123 -17.29 4.73 8.22
CA PHE A 123 -17.32 5.89 7.32
C PHE A 123 -17.79 5.49 5.91
N ASN A 124 -18.22 6.45 5.07
CA ASN A 124 -18.79 6.12 3.77
C ASN A 124 -18.25 6.94 2.57
N PRO A 125 -17.11 6.54 1.98
CA PRO A 125 -16.54 7.24 0.83
C PRO A 125 -17.35 7.12 -0.49
N TRP A 126 -18.42 6.30 -0.51
CA TRP A 126 -19.43 6.28 -1.60
C TRP A 126 -20.62 7.22 -1.34
N CYS A 127 -20.78 7.74 -0.12
CA CYS A 127 -21.83 8.70 0.18
C CYS A 127 -21.39 10.10 -0.27
N LYS A 128 -22.18 10.73 -1.12
CA LYS A 128 -21.94 12.13 -1.57
C LYS A 128 -22.25 13.13 -0.46
N ASP A 129 -23.10 12.74 0.48
CA ASP A 129 -23.49 13.51 1.65
C ASP A 129 -22.53 13.30 2.84
N ASP A 130 -21.47 12.48 2.70
CA ASP A 130 -20.32 12.36 3.61
C ASP A 130 -19.10 13.15 3.05
N PRO A 131 -19.18 14.48 2.84
CA PRO A 131 -18.13 15.23 2.16
C PRO A 131 -16.74 15.17 2.81
N PRO A 132 -16.54 14.91 4.12
CA PRO A 132 -15.20 14.63 4.66
C PRO A 132 -14.53 13.42 4.01
N CYS A 133 -15.28 12.41 3.58
CA CYS A 133 -14.76 11.12 3.14
C CYS A 133 -15.05 10.78 1.66
N THR A 134 -15.98 11.47 0.99
CA THR A 134 -16.31 11.21 -0.43
C THR A 134 -15.06 11.27 -1.33
N PHE A 135 -14.87 10.24 -2.15
CA PHE A 135 -13.83 10.23 -3.18
C PHE A 135 -14.40 10.59 -4.57
N PRO A 136 -13.67 11.32 -5.43
CA PRO A 136 -14.20 11.74 -6.74
C PRO A 136 -14.49 10.58 -7.72
N ASP A 137 -13.77 9.46 -7.60
CA ASP A 137 -13.82 8.34 -8.54
C ASP A 137 -14.10 6.99 -7.83
N GLU A 138 -15.31 6.45 -8.03
CA GLU A 138 -15.72 5.16 -7.47
C GLU A 138 -14.94 3.95 -8.02
N LEU A 139 -14.23 4.07 -9.15
CA LEU A 139 -13.33 3.03 -9.65
C LEU A 139 -12.04 2.99 -8.84
N LEU A 140 -11.48 4.15 -8.48
CA LEU A 140 -10.26 4.27 -7.68
C LEU A 140 -10.49 3.93 -6.20
N LEU A 141 -11.72 4.03 -5.70
CA LEU A 141 -12.11 3.41 -4.44
C LEU A 141 -11.80 1.90 -4.40
N LYS A 142 -11.66 1.24 -5.56
CA LYS A 142 -11.25 -0.17 -5.58
C LYS A 142 -9.84 -0.39 -5.08
N GLU A 143 -8.89 0.44 -5.47
CA GLU A 143 -7.53 0.35 -4.94
C GLU A 143 -7.45 0.90 -3.51
N TYR A 144 -7.98 2.10 -3.30
CA TYR A 144 -7.72 2.88 -2.11
C TYR A 144 -8.63 2.56 -0.93
N VAL A 145 -9.71 1.80 -1.14
CA VAL A 145 -10.56 1.26 -0.08
C VAL A 145 -10.86 -0.23 -0.28
N MET A 146 -10.70 -0.83 -1.47
CA MET A 146 -11.21 -2.19 -1.73
C MET A 146 -10.15 -3.21 -2.21
N ASN A 147 -8.86 -3.00 -1.90
CA ASN A 147 -7.77 -3.92 -2.24
C ASN A 147 -7.05 -4.44 -0.97
N GLU A 148 -6.85 -5.75 -0.90
CA GLU A 148 -6.16 -6.48 0.19
C GLU A 148 -4.65 -6.64 -0.07
N ASP A 149 -4.21 -6.46 -1.30
CA ASP A 149 -2.88 -6.83 -1.78
C ASP A 149 -2.11 -5.56 -2.21
N GLY A 150 -1.26 -5.07 -1.31
CA GLY A 150 -0.43 -3.88 -1.49
C GLY A 150 0.93 -4.17 -2.13
N ILE A 151 1.59 -3.10 -2.56
CA ILE A 151 3.04 -3.07 -2.81
C ILE A 151 3.61 -1.87 -2.09
N ILE A 152 4.76 -2.06 -1.46
CA ILE A 152 5.57 -1.02 -0.84
C ILE A 152 6.91 -0.96 -1.58
N TYR A 153 7.33 0.24 -1.96
CA TYR A 153 8.61 0.46 -2.63
C TYR A 153 9.71 0.70 -1.59
N MET A 154 10.89 0.14 -1.80
CA MET A 154 12.05 0.18 -0.90
C MET A 154 13.36 0.19 -1.70
N GLY A 155 14.52 0.17 -1.03
CA GLY A 155 15.81 0.34 -1.67
C GLY A 155 16.20 1.82 -1.78
N SER A 156 16.92 2.19 -2.84
CA SER A 156 17.41 3.55 -3.09
C SER A 156 16.68 4.20 -4.27
N TRP A 157 16.81 5.53 -4.41
CA TRP A 157 16.16 6.31 -5.48
C TRP A 157 16.56 5.83 -6.90
N ASP A 158 17.77 5.27 -7.03
CA ASP A 158 18.39 4.74 -8.24
C ASP A 158 18.30 3.21 -8.39
N TYR A 159 17.80 2.50 -7.36
CA TYR A 159 17.49 1.08 -7.39
C TYR A 159 16.27 0.80 -6.49
N ILE A 160 15.09 0.98 -7.08
CA ILE A 160 13.81 0.80 -6.41
C ILE A 160 13.43 -0.68 -6.46
N ARG A 161 13.45 -1.37 -5.31
CA ARG A 161 12.82 -2.68 -5.12
C ARG A 161 11.38 -2.52 -4.64
N SER A 162 10.60 -3.59 -4.75
CA SER A 162 9.20 -3.65 -4.31
C SER A 162 8.97 -4.89 -3.46
N ILE A 163 8.37 -4.73 -2.29
CA ILE A 163 7.81 -5.87 -1.54
C ILE A 163 6.28 -5.88 -1.71
N PRO A 164 5.66 -7.05 -1.99
CA PRO A 164 4.23 -7.21 -1.81
C PRO A 164 3.88 -7.16 -0.32
N TRP A 165 2.66 -6.74 0.03
CA TRP A 165 2.18 -6.70 1.40
C TRP A 165 0.72 -7.15 1.50
N SER A 166 0.46 -8.19 2.28
CA SER A 166 -0.90 -8.61 2.64
C SER A 166 -1.47 -7.64 3.67
N TYR A 167 -2.32 -6.72 3.24
CA TYR A 167 -3.10 -5.93 4.19
C TYR A 167 -4.07 -6.87 4.94
N GLY A 168 -4.78 -7.77 4.22
CA GLY A 168 -5.51 -8.88 4.85
C GLY A 168 -6.67 -8.48 5.78
N GLN A 169 -7.22 -7.29 5.60
CA GLN A 169 -8.26 -6.66 6.42
C GLN A 169 -9.64 -7.36 6.57
N PHE A 170 -9.76 -8.58 6.11
CA PHE A 170 -10.97 -9.40 6.18
C PHE A 170 -10.74 -10.76 6.81
N GLU A 171 -9.48 -11.08 7.12
CA GLU A 171 -9.20 -12.20 8.00
C GLU A 171 -9.92 -11.96 9.34
N ASP A 172 -10.23 -13.04 10.05
CA ASP A 172 -11.34 -12.99 11.00
C ASP A 172 -11.18 -11.94 12.10
N TYR A 173 -12.34 -11.35 12.42
CA TYR A 173 -12.52 -10.28 13.40
C TYR A 173 -11.70 -9.01 13.18
N VAL A 174 -11.04 -8.81 12.02
CA VAL A 174 -10.14 -7.66 11.79
C VAL A 174 -10.67 -6.34 12.38
N LEU A 175 -11.90 -6.00 11.97
CA LEU A 175 -12.57 -4.74 12.26
C LEU A 175 -12.68 -4.45 13.77
N ASP A 176 -12.82 -5.49 14.58
CA ASP A 176 -13.07 -5.37 16.01
C ASP A 176 -11.85 -4.80 16.75
N ILE A 177 -10.60 -5.14 16.37
CA ILE A 177 -9.44 -4.41 16.93
C ILE A 177 -9.27 -3.04 16.26
N CYS A 178 -9.73 -2.80 15.03
CA CYS A 178 -9.66 -1.44 14.47
C CYS A 178 -10.38 -0.43 15.39
N PHE A 179 -11.45 -0.87 16.06
CA PHE A 179 -12.08 -0.14 17.16
C PHE A 179 -11.34 -0.26 18.51
N GLU A 180 -10.76 -1.41 18.84
CA GLU A 180 -9.93 -1.57 20.06
C GLU A 180 -8.67 -0.66 20.07
N VAL A 181 -8.09 -0.35 18.90
CA VAL A 181 -7.00 0.63 18.71
C VAL A 181 -7.45 2.02 19.14
N LEU A 182 -8.66 2.45 18.74
CA LEU A 182 -9.22 3.73 19.17
C LEU A 182 -9.53 3.71 20.68
N ASP A 183 -10.16 2.64 21.18
CA ASP A 183 -10.52 2.47 22.59
C ASP A 183 -9.31 2.40 23.55
N LYS A 184 -8.15 1.92 23.09
CA LYS A 184 -6.90 1.87 23.87
C LYS A 184 -6.06 3.14 23.80
N SER A 185 -6.46 4.15 23.00
CA SER A 185 -5.74 5.42 22.89
C SER A 185 -5.81 6.27 24.16
N ASN A 186 -4.75 7.01 24.48
CA ASN A 186 -4.75 7.94 25.62
C ASN A 186 -5.91 8.94 25.61
N LYS A 187 -6.48 9.24 24.44
CA LYS A 187 -7.66 10.11 24.27
C LYS A 187 -8.95 9.42 24.78
N ALA A 188 -9.23 8.20 24.32
CA ALA A 188 -10.34 7.38 24.80
C ALA A 188 -10.23 7.03 26.28
N LEU A 189 -9.03 6.73 26.77
CA LEU A 189 -8.78 6.41 28.18
C LEU A 189 -9.01 7.61 29.10
N LYS A 190 -8.66 8.83 28.64
CA LYS A 190 -8.85 10.07 29.39
C LYS A 190 -10.30 10.53 29.41
N ASN A 191 -11.05 10.39 28.31
CA ASN A 191 -12.48 10.65 28.26
C ASN A 191 -13.15 9.92 27.08
N ALA A 192 -13.68 8.73 27.33
CA ALA A 192 -14.30 7.88 26.30
C ALA A 192 -15.51 8.53 25.60
N SER A 193 -16.37 9.27 26.32
CA SER A 193 -17.53 9.93 25.71
C SER A 193 -17.09 11.05 24.76
N LYS A 194 -16.08 11.84 25.15
CA LYS A 194 -15.50 12.88 24.28
C LYS A 194 -14.74 12.30 23.09
N ASP A 195 -13.98 11.23 23.28
CA ASP A 195 -13.32 10.49 22.19
C ASP A 195 -14.33 9.97 21.17
N LEU A 196 -15.36 9.23 21.62
CA LEU A 196 -16.44 8.72 20.77
C LEU A 196 -17.15 9.85 20.02
N SER A 197 -17.34 11.02 20.64
CA SER A 197 -17.98 12.18 20.00
C SER A 197 -17.17 12.79 18.85
N HIS A 198 -15.85 12.56 18.81
CA HIS A 198 -14.98 12.97 17.69
C HIS A 198 -14.74 11.84 16.66
N ARG A 199 -15.21 10.61 16.88
CA ARG A 199 -15.10 9.51 15.88
C ARG A 199 -15.99 9.73 14.64
N SER A 200 -16.62 10.88 14.53
CA SER A 200 -17.27 11.40 13.32
C SER A 200 -16.29 12.06 12.34
N ASP A 201 -15.10 12.45 12.80
CA ASP A 201 -14.12 13.22 12.03
C ASP A 201 -12.96 12.34 11.52
N PRO A 202 -12.73 12.23 10.20
CA PRO A 202 -11.59 11.48 9.66
C PRO A 202 -10.24 12.13 10.00
N VAL A 203 -10.17 13.43 10.28
CA VAL A 203 -8.93 14.11 10.72
C VAL A 203 -8.55 13.62 12.12
N TYR A 204 -9.49 13.63 13.06
CA TYR A 204 -9.31 13.09 14.41
C TYR A 204 -8.98 11.60 14.42
N VAL A 205 -9.73 10.79 13.67
CA VAL A 205 -9.49 9.34 13.58
C VAL A 205 -8.13 9.07 12.96
N GLY A 206 -7.82 9.65 11.79
CA GLY A 206 -6.53 9.46 11.11
C GLY A 206 -5.33 9.80 11.98
N ARG A 207 -5.37 10.93 12.70
CA ARG A 207 -4.31 11.32 13.63
C ARG A 207 -4.20 10.40 14.86
N THR A 208 -5.34 9.95 15.40
CA THR A 208 -5.37 9.05 16.57
C THR A 208 -4.84 7.65 16.22
N VAL A 209 -5.16 7.15 15.03
CA VAL A 209 -4.56 5.92 14.48
C VAL A 209 -3.05 6.09 14.30
N THR A 210 -2.61 7.21 13.72
CA THR A 210 -1.19 7.50 13.48
C THR A 210 -0.36 7.47 14.77
N ALA A 211 -0.88 8.06 15.86
CA ALA A 211 -0.27 7.96 17.18
C ALA A 211 -0.26 6.52 17.74
N MET A 212 -1.38 5.80 17.61
CA MET A 212 -1.53 4.45 18.17
C MET A 212 -0.79 3.35 17.41
N VAL A 213 -0.32 3.58 16.19
CA VAL A 213 0.39 2.55 15.42
C VAL A 213 1.82 2.32 15.94
N ASN A 214 2.47 3.34 16.52
CA ASN A 214 3.71 3.17 17.29
C ASN A 214 3.44 3.13 18.80
N ALA A 215 4.32 2.47 19.55
CA ALA A 215 4.18 2.23 20.99
C ALA A 215 5.13 3.06 21.85
N ASN A 216 5.51 4.28 21.42
CA ASN A 216 6.49 5.09 22.14
C ASN A 216 5.89 5.83 23.36
N ASP A 217 4.71 6.44 23.21
CA ASP A 217 4.01 7.19 24.28
C ASP A 217 2.82 6.44 24.88
N ASP A 218 2.22 5.55 24.08
CA ASP A 218 0.89 4.96 24.27
C ASP A 218 0.97 3.42 24.31
N ARG A 219 -0.17 2.76 24.55
CA ARG A 219 -0.31 1.29 24.42
C ARG A 219 -0.39 0.83 22.96
N GLY A 220 0.40 1.45 22.08
CA GLY A 220 0.30 1.34 20.62
C GLY A 220 0.74 -0.01 20.05
N VAL A 221 0.59 -0.16 18.72
CA VAL A 221 0.64 -1.45 18.03
C VAL A 221 2.05 -2.03 17.94
N LEU A 222 3.03 -1.24 17.48
CA LEU A 222 4.40 -1.69 17.20
C LEU A 222 5.45 -0.93 18.00
N ALA A 223 6.43 -1.67 18.54
CA ALA A 223 7.68 -1.11 19.04
C ALA A 223 8.67 -0.93 17.88
N GLY A 224 9.24 0.27 17.75
CA GLY A 224 10.23 0.57 16.71
C GLY A 224 11.63 0.07 17.04
N ARG A 225 12.35 -0.50 16.07
CA ARG A 225 13.78 -0.86 16.23
C ARG A 225 14.51 -0.84 14.89
N TRP A 226 15.48 0.08 14.77
CA TRP A 226 16.31 0.29 13.57
C TRP A 226 17.74 -0.26 13.70
N ALA A 227 18.05 -0.91 14.82
CA ALA A 227 19.33 -1.52 15.11
C ALA A 227 19.17 -2.99 15.50
N GLU A 228 19.67 -3.85 14.62
CA GLU A 228 19.92 -5.28 14.87
C GLU A 228 20.82 -5.50 16.12
N SER A 229 20.79 -6.68 16.74
CA SER A 229 19.92 -7.83 16.46
C SER A 229 18.51 -7.65 17.05
N TYR A 230 17.60 -8.58 16.79
CA TYR A 230 16.22 -8.58 17.30
C TYR A 230 15.97 -9.84 18.17
N PRO A 231 16.66 -10.01 19.32
CA PRO A 231 16.65 -11.27 20.07
C PRO A 231 15.31 -11.53 20.79
N ASP A 232 14.54 -10.49 21.07
CA ASP A 232 13.31 -10.50 21.85
C ASP A 232 12.06 -10.12 21.03
N GLY A 233 12.12 -10.33 19.70
CA GLY A 233 11.04 -10.03 18.76
C GLY A 233 11.29 -10.57 17.35
N VAL A 234 10.42 -10.20 16.42
CA VAL A 234 10.53 -10.51 14.98
C VAL A 234 11.30 -9.39 14.27
N SER A 235 12.16 -9.75 13.29
CA SER A 235 12.84 -8.76 12.44
C SER A 235 11.80 -7.99 11.60
N PRO A 236 11.88 -6.65 11.48
CA PRO A 236 10.93 -5.85 10.68
C PRO A 236 10.81 -6.26 9.21
N SER A 237 11.86 -6.88 8.66
CA SER A 237 11.94 -7.47 7.32
C SER A 237 11.07 -8.74 7.13
N ARG A 238 10.80 -9.52 8.19
CA ARG A 238 10.11 -10.82 8.08
C ARG A 238 8.60 -10.69 7.88
N TRP A 239 8.02 -9.55 8.25
CA TRP A 239 6.60 -9.31 8.07
C TRP A 239 6.28 -9.15 6.58
N SER A 240 5.39 -10.00 6.05
CA SER A 240 4.83 -9.90 4.70
C SER A 240 3.35 -9.46 4.70
N GLY A 241 2.77 -9.24 5.89
CA GLY A 241 1.41 -8.74 6.05
C GLY A 241 1.13 -8.11 7.40
N SER A 242 0.03 -7.35 7.48
CA SER A 242 -0.38 -6.68 8.71
C SER A 242 -0.95 -7.69 9.72
N VAL A 243 -1.88 -8.57 9.29
CA VAL A 243 -2.73 -9.42 10.15
C VAL A 243 -2.00 -10.10 11.32
N PRO A 244 -0.80 -10.72 11.18
CA PRO A 244 -0.13 -11.39 12.30
C PRO A 244 0.29 -10.45 13.44
N ILE A 245 0.86 -9.28 13.10
CA ILE A 245 1.22 -8.21 14.05
C ILE A 245 -0.03 -7.80 14.84
N LEU A 246 -1.10 -7.56 14.09
CA LEU A 246 -2.33 -7.01 14.61
C LEU A 246 -3.02 -7.98 15.58
N GLN A 247 -3.00 -9.27 15.26
CA GLN A 247 -3.42 -10.33 16.17
C GLN A 247 -2.57 -10.41 17.44
N GLN A 248 -1.25 -10.36 17.29
CA GLN A 248 -0.33 -10.39 18.44
C GLN A 248 -0.57 -9.20 19.39
N TRP A 249 -0.99 -8.04 18.87
CA TRP A 249 -1.22 -6.84 19.68
C TRP A 249 -2.42 -6.94 20.63
N SER A 250 -3.61 -7.38 20.20
CA SER A 250 -4.73 -7.57 21.14
C SER A 250 -4.47 -8.74 22.09
N LYS A 251 -3.77 -9.79 21.61
CA LYS A 251 -3.36 -10.94 22.42
C LYS A 251 -2.41 -10.54 23.56
N ALA A 252 -1.39 -9.71 23.30
CA ALA A 252 -0.24 -9.55 24.20
C ALA A 252 0.28 -8.10 24.43
N GLY A 253 -0.25 -7.09 23.73
CA GLY A 253 0.26 -5.71 23.77
C GLY A 253 1.33 -5.42 22.71
N PRO A 254 2.12 -4.33 22.86
CA PRO A 254 3.04 -3.83 21.83
C PRO A 254 3.95 -4.90 21.19
N VAL A 255 3.89 -4.98 19.85
CA VAL A 255 4.57 -6.02 19.08
C VAL A 255 5.99 -5.59 18.70
N LYS A 256 6.92 -6.54 18.83
CA LYS A 256 8.35 -6.37 18.51
C LYS A 256 8.66 -7.11 17.20
N TYR A 257 9.17 -6.49 16.14
CA TYR A 257 9.49 -5.07 15.94
C TYR A 257 8.97 -4.52 14.61
N GLY A 258 8.84 -3.20 14.53
CA GLY A 258 8.50 -2.45 13.32
C GLY A 258 9.59 -1.45 12.88
N GLN A 259 9.54 -1.11 11.60
CA GLN A 259 10.25 0.00 10.94
C GLN A 259 9.26 0.71 10.00
N CYS A 260 9.64 1.82 9.36
CA CYS A 260 8.70 2.76 8.71
C CYS A 260 7.67 2.08 7.77
N TRP A 261 8.08 1.13 6.93
CA TRP A 261 7.15 0.41 6.04
C TRP A 261 6.13 -0.44 6.82
N VAL A 262 6.56 -1.09 7.91
CA VAL A 262 5.69 -1.92 8.76
C VAL A 262 4.63 -1.05 9.43
N PHE A 263 5.02 0.12 9.97
CA PHE A 263 4.08 1.08 10.57
C PHE A 263 3.11 1.62 9.51
N ALA A 264 3.61 2.07 8.35
CA ALA A 264 2.80 2.61 7.27
C ALA A 264 1.78 1.59 6.71
N ALA A 265 2.21 0.34 6.54
CA ALA A 265 1.35 -0.73 6.03
C ALA A 265 0.25 -1.12 7.02
N VAL A 266 0.59 -1.24 8.32
CA VAL A 266 -0.38 -1.46 9.41
C VAL A 266 -1.42 -0.35 9.47
N ALA A 267 -1.01 0.91 9.30
CA ALA A 267 -1.95 2.03 9.21
C ALA A 267 -2.86 1.96 7.97
N CYS A 268 -2.33 1.57 6.80
CA CYS A 268 -3.04 1.58 5.51
C CYS A 268 -4.19 0.55 5.37
N THR A 269 -4.22 -0.48 6.20
CA THR A 269 -4.99 -1.73 6.01
C THR A 269 -6.55 -1.59 5.92
N GLY A 270 -7.24 -2.31 4.99
CA GLY A 270 -8.72 -2.27 4.70
C GLY A 270 -9.08 -2.22 3.19
N LYS A 271 -10.27 -2.43 2.60
CA LYS A 271 -11.46 -3.36 2.61
C LYS A 271 -11.51 -4.03 1.18
N ARG A 272 -12.65 -4.46 0.59
CA ARG A 272 -12.83 -5.17 -0.75
C ARG A 272 -14.32 -5.32 -1.14
N ASP A 273 -14.61 -5.34 -2.46
CA ASP A 273 -15.74 -6.01 -3.12
C ASP A 273 -15.41 -6.26 -4.61
N GLU A 274 -16.11 -7.17 -5.28
CA GLU A 274 -16.05 -7.35 -6.75
C GLU A 274 -16.96 -6.36 -7.50
N LEU A 275 -16.52 -5.85 -8.66
CA LEU A 275 -17.35 -4.99 -9.51
C LEU A 275 -18.36 -5.79 -10.33
N VAL A 276 -19.65 -5.48 -10.18
CA VAL A 276 -20.70 -5.92 -11.11
C VAL A 276 -21.08 -4.76 -12.03
N VAL A 277 -20.66 -4.80 -13.29
CA VAL A 277 -21.12 -3.86 -14.32
C VAL A 277 -22.49 -4.33 -14.82
N LYS A 278 -23.53 -3.50 -14.67
CA LYS A 278 -24.81 -3.72 -15.36
C LYS A 278 -24.69 -3.26 -16.81
N VAL A 279 -24.94 -4.17 -17.74
CA VAL A 279 -25.02 -3.90 -19.18
C VAL A 279 -26.50 -3.82 -19.56
N GLN A 280 -26.89 -2.84 -20.38
CA GLN A 280 -28.26 -2.69 -20.87
C GLN A 280 -28.37 -3.05 -22.36
N GLU A 281 -29.57 -3.40 -22.81
CA GLU A 281 -29.87 -3.55 -24.24
C GLU A 281 -30.01 -2.18 -24.92
N GLY A 282 -29.49 -2.05 -26.14
CA GLY A 282 -29.58 -0.86 -26.96
C GLY A 282 -28.62 0.28 -26.57
N PRO A 283 -28.38 1.27 -27.46
CA PRO A 283 -27.36 2.30 -27.27
C PRO A 283 -27.51 3.07 -25.95
N ALA A 284 -26.47 3.07 -25.11
CA ALA A 284 -26.47 3.77 -23.83
C ALA A 284 -25.82 5.16 -23.92
N PRO A 285 -26.56 6.27 -23.75
CA PRO A 285 -25.98 7.60 -23.70
C PRO A 285 -25.04 7.77 -22.50
N GLY A 286 -23.86 8.37 -22.74
CA GLY A 286 -22.88 8.69 -21.71
C GLY A 286 -22.06 7.48 -21.23
N GLY A 287 -21.17 6.97 -22.09
CA GLY A 287 -19.99 6.19 -21.66
C GLY A 287 -20.26 4.89 -20.91
N ARG A 288 -21.38 4.20 -21.14
CA ARG A 288 -21.73 2.95 -20.44
C ARG A 288 -21.65 1.74 -21.36
N TRP A 289 -21.39 0.57 -20.78
CA TRP A 289 -21.44 -0.71 -21.47
C TRP A 289 -22.88 -1.05 -21.86
N TRP A 290 -23.09 -1.45 -23.11
CA TRP A 290 -24.39 -1.87 -23.63
C TRP A 290 -24.23 -3.04 -24.60
N PHE A 291 -25.31 -3.75 -24.90
CA PHE A 291 -25.32 -4.81 -25.89
C PHE A 291 -26.42 -4.60 -26.94
N SER A 292 -26.21 -5.13 -28.13
CA SER A 292 -27.23 -5.29 -29.16
C SER A 292 -27.51 -6.78 -29.39
N GLN A 293 -28.77 -7.14 -29.60
CA GLN A 293 -29.17 -8.49 -29.97
C GLN A 293 -29.72 -8.52 -31.40
N TRP A 294 -29.47 -9.62 -32.11
CA TRP A 294 -30.14 -9.95 -33.37
C TRP A 294 -30.18 -11.46 -33.57
N ARG A 295 -31.01 -11.94 -34.51
CA ARG A 295 -31.05 -13.35 -34.88
C ARG A 295 -30.29 -13.63 -36.17
N VAL A 296 -29.65 -14.79 -36.24
CA VAL A 296 -29.05 -15.35 -37.44
C VAL A 296 -29.54 -16.80 -37.55
N GLN A 297 -30.42 -17.08 -38.51
CA GLN A 297 -31.17 -18.34 -38.55
C GLN A 297 -31.88 -18.58 -37.19
N ASP A 298 -31.69 -19.75 -36.56
CA ASP A 298 -32.28 -20.09 -35.27
C ASP A 298 -31.44 -19.63 -34.06
N GLU A 299 -30.28 -19.00 -34.28
CA GLU A 299 -29.39 -18.51 -33.22
C GLU A 299 -29.67 -17.04 -32.86
N THR A 300 -29.46 -16.68 -31.58
CA THR A 300 -29.56 -15.29 -31.09
C THR A 300 -28.17 -14.80 -30.69
N VAL A 301 -27.66 -13.79 -31.41
CA VAL A 301 -26.31 -13.24 -31.24
C VAL A 301 -26.36 -11.98 -30.38
N LEU A 302 -25.49 -11.91 -29.36
CA LEU A 302 -25.38 -10.79 -28.42
C LEU A 302 -24.04 -10.06 -28.57
N THR A 303 -24.03 -8.91 -29.23
CA THR A 303 -22.82 -8.10 -29.42
C THR A 303 -22.64 -7.09 -28.29
N LEU A 304 -21.47 -7.10 -27.66
CA LEU A 304 -21.14 -6.23 -26.52
C LEU A 304 -20.36 -4.99 -26.99
N HIS A 305 -20.84 -3.82 -26.61
CA HIS A 305 -20.22 -2.54 -26.92
C HIS A 305 -19.58 -1.95 -25.66
N SER A 306 -18.27 -1.73 -25.73
CA SER A 306 -17.49 -1.09 -24.68
C SER A 306 -17.40 0.43 -24.91
N PRO A 307 -17.43 1.26 -23.86
CA PRO A 307 -17.17 2.68 -23.98
C PRO A 307 -15.67 2.95 -24.25
N ALA A 308 -15.33 4.14 -24.75
CA ALA A 308 -13.97 4.45 -25.21
C ALA A 308 -12.93 4.53 -24.07
N ASP A 309 -13.39 4.72 -22.84
CA ASP A 309 -12.64 4.74 -21.57
C ASP A 309 -12.66 3.39 -20.83
N ALA A 310 -13.24 2.34 -21.43
CA ALA A 310 -13.26 1.01 -20.83
C ALA A 310 -11.84 0.51 -20.48
N ALA A 311 -11.67 0.10 -19.23
CA ALA A 311 -10.40 -0.39 -18.70
C ALA A 311 -9.90 -1.63 -19.46
N ILE A 312 -8.59 -1.71 -19.64
CA ILE A 312 -7.92 -2.81 -20.33
C ILE A 312 -7.67 -3.94 -19.32
N GLY A 313 -7.99 -5.18 -19.68
CA GLY A 313 -7.82 -6.32 -18.78
C GLY A 313 -8.82 -7.46 -18.98
N HIS A 314 -8.94 -8.30 -17.95
CA HIS A 314 -9.72 -9.52 -17.97
C HIS A 314 -11.17 -9.27 -17.53
N TYR A 315 -12.13 -9.65 -18.38
CA TYR A 315 -13.56 -9.54 -18.13
C TYR A 315 -14.23 -10.92 -18.04
N ARG A 316 -15.34 -10.97 -17.30
CA ARG A 316 -16.22 -12.14 -17.18
C ARG A 316 -17.65 -11.64 -17.38
N LEU A 317 -18.23 -11.97 -18.52
CA LEU A 317 -19.65 -11.76 -18.81
C LEU A 317 -20.48 -12.83 -18.08
N SER A 318 -21.76 -12.55 -17.86
CA SER A 318 -22.75 -13.55 -17.43
C SER A 318 -24.09 -13.10 -17.99
N VAL A 319 -24.73 -13.95 -18.80
CA VAL A 319 -26.00 -13.61 -19.47
C VAL A 319 -27.15 -14.18 -18.67
N SER A 320 -28.21 -13.40 -18.48
CA SER A 320 -29.42 -13.84 -17.75
C SER A 320 -30.65 -13.54 -18.59
N VAL A 321 -31.39 -14.59 -18.95
CA VAL A 321 -32.68 -14.45 -19.64
C VAL A 321 -33.71 -13.98 -18.62
N MET A 322 -34.39 -12.88 -18.92
CA MET A 322 -35.37 -12.24 -18.03
C MET A 322 -36.79 -12.48 -18.53
N SER A 323 -37.67 -12.88 -17.63
CA SER A 323 -39.12 -12.88 -17.87
C SER A 323 -39.65 -11.46 -18.04
N ALA A 324 -40.82 -11.32 -18.68
CA ALA A 324 -41.54 -10.05 -18.77
C ALA A 324 -41.88 -9.42 -17.39
N GLY A 325 -41.87 -10.22 -16.32
CA GLY A 325 -42.02 -9.75 -14.92
C GLY A 325 -40.71 -9.36 -14.22
N GLY A 326 -39.56 -9.37 -14.92
CA GLY A 326 -38.27 -8.98 -14.36
C GLY A 326 -37.55 -10.04 -13.51
N ASN A 327 -38.11 -11.24 -13.37
CA ASN A 327 -37.43 -12.37 -12.75
C ASN A 327 -36.50 -13.06 -13.77
N VAL A 328 -35.29 -13.45 -13.33
CA VAL A 328 -34.39 -14.30 -14.11
C VAL A 328 -35.04 -15.67 -14.30
N VAL A 329 -35.09 -16.14 -15.55
CA VAL A 329 -35.62 -17.45 -15.94
C VAL A 329 -34.47 -18.45 -16.13
N GLU A 330 -33.36 -17.99 -16.69
CA GLU A 330 -32.22 -18.84 -17.10
C GLU A 330 -30.90 -18.05 -17.04
N LEU A 331 -29.80 -18.75 -16.76
CA LEU A 331 -28.45 -18.18 -16.67
C LEU A 331 -27.54 -18.83 -17.72
N VAL A 332 -27.34 -18.15 -18.84
CA VAL A 332 -26.58 -18.67 -19.99
C VAL A 332 -25.11 -18.30 -19.84
N GLU A 333 -24.33 -19.24 -19.30
CA GLU A 333 -22.86 -19.27 -19.27
C GLU A 333 -22.11 -18.09 -18.62
N LYS A 334 -20.78 -18.25 -18.46
CA LYS A 334 -19.85 -17.25 -17.91
C LYS A 334 -18.68 -16.99 -18.85
N VAL A 335 -18.99 -16.47 -20.04
CA VAL A 335 -18.02 -16.15 -21.09
C VAL A 335 -16.92 -15.23 -20.54
N GLN A 336 -15.66 -15.63 -20.71
CA GLN A 336 -14.49 -14.84 -20.34
C GLN A 336 -13.87 -14.21 -21.59
N PHE A 337 -13.49 -12.94 -21.51
CA PHE A 337 -12.86 -12.22 -22.62
C PHE A 337 -11.85 -11.20 -22.11
N HIS A 338 -10.85 -10.85 -22.93
CA HIS A 338 -9.86 -9.81 -22.60
C HIS A 338 -10.15 -8.58 -23.45
N LEU A 339 -10.23 -7.40 -22.82
CA LEU A 339 -10.25 -6.13 -23.53
C LEU A 339 -8.80 -5.65 -23.67
N LEU A 340 -8.31 -5.55 -24.90
CA LEU A 340 -6.92 -5.23 -25.23
C LEU A 340 -6.78 -3.83 -25.84
N PHE A 341 -5.57 -3.26 -25.76
CA PHE A 341 -5.25 -1.99 -26.43
C PHE A 341 -5.20 -2.18 -27.96
N ASN A 342 -5.83 -1.29 -28.72
CA ASN A 342 -5.65 -1.21 -30.18
C ASN A 342 -4.88 0.07 -30.55
N PRO A 343 -3.58 -0.02 -30.89
CA PRO A 343 -2.76 1.15 -31.21
C PRO A 343 -3.01 1.77 -32.60
N TRP A 344 -3.90 1.21 -33.42
CA TRP A 344 -4.17 1.70 -34.78
C TRP A 344 -5.29 2.75 -34.87
N CYS A 345 -5.98 3.03 -33.77
CA CYS A 345 -7.03 4.04 -33.72
C CYS A 345 -6.41 5.45 -33.62
N LYS A 346 -6.38 6.20 -34.73
CA LYS A 346 -5.98 7.62 -34.75
C LYS A 346 -7.17 8.54 -34.45
N ASP A 347 -6.91 9.65 -33.77
CA ASP A 347 -7.90 10.66 -33.40
C ASP A 347 -8.37 11.49 -34.61
N SER A 348 -9.44 11.06 -35.29
CA SER A 348 -10.08 11.89 -36.34
C SER A 348 -11.51 11.44 -36.72
N ASP A 349 -12.50 11.65 -35.83
CA ASP A 349 -13.73 12.42 -36.13
C ASP A 349 -14.70 12.48 -34.93
N PRO A 350 -15.46 13.58 -34.71
CA PRO A 350 -16.21 13.82 -33.47
C PRO A 350 -17.63 13.21 -33.43
N VAL A 351 -17.95 12.22 -34.26
CA VAL A 351 -19.29 11.59 -34.32
C VAL A 351 -19.19 10.06 -34.30
N TYR A 352 -19.62 9.45 -33.18
CA TYR A 352 -19.74 7.99 -32.98
C TYR A 352 -18.45 7.15 -33.16
N VAL A 353 -17.60 7.13 -32.13
CA VAL A 353 -16.55 6.10 -31.95
C VAL A 353 -16.88 5.21 -30.75
N GLY A 354 -17.68 4.17 -30.99
CA GLY A 354 -17.95 3.10 -30.02
C GLY A 354 -17.02 1.91 -30.22
N ARG A 355 -16.42 1.36 -29.15
CA ARG A 355 -15.55 0.19 -29.22
C ARG A 355 -16.37 -1.10 -29.17
N THR A 356 -16.89 -1.51 -30.32
CA THR A 356 -17.66 -2.76 -30.49
C THR A 356 -16.74 -3.98 -30.39
N VAL A 357 -17.08 -4.93 -29.52
CA VAL A 357 -16.44 -6.25 -29.44
C VAL A 357 -17.51 -7.31 -29.75
N THR A 358 -17.53 -7.75 -31.01
CA THR A 358 -18.48 -8.77 -31.50
C THR A 358 -18.11 -10.15 -30.97
N ALA A 359 -18.58 -10.47 -29.76
CA ALA A 359 -18.69 -11.85 -29.30
C ALA A 359 -19.91 -12.50 -29.96
N MET A 360 -19.74 -13.69 -30.55
CA MET A 360 -20.86 -14.55 -30.89
C MET A 360 -21.01 -15.58 -29.77
N VAL A 361 -22.20 -15.61 -29.15
CA VAL A 361 -22.57 -16.59 -28.14
C VAL A 361 -23.68 -17.43 -28.75
N ASN A 362 -23.40 -18.72 -28.99
CA ASN A 362 -24.44 -19.67 -29.36
C ASN A 362 -25.12 -20.16 -28.07
N ALA A 363 -26.45 -20.22 -28.06
CA ALA A 363 -27.24 -20.59 -26.88
C ALA A 363 -27.73 -22.05 -26.89
N ASN A 364 -27.43 -22.82 -27.95
CA ASN A 364 -28.07 -24.11 -28.22
C ASN A 364 -27.13 -25.34 -28.33
N ASP A 365 -25.83 -25.24 -27.96
CA ASP A 365 -24.91 -26.39 -27.96
C ASP A 365 -23.91 -26.35 -26.79
N ASP A 366 -23.76 -27.46 -26.08
CA ASP A 366 -22.92 -27.64 -24.86
C ASP A 366 -21.40 -27.65 -25.17
N ARG A 367 -20.96 -27.04 -26.27
CA ARG A 367 -19.63 -27.24 -26.87
C ARG A 367 -18.85 -25.98 -27.26
N GLY A 368 -19.09 -24.88 -26.56
CA GLY A 368 -18.12 -23.79 -26.42
C GLY A 368 -18.00 -22.80 -27.59
N VAL A 369 -17.35 -21.68 -27.30
CA VAL A 369 -17.32 -20.51 -28.20
C VAL A 369 -16.45 -20.74 -29.44
N LEU A 370 -17.06 -20.70 -30.63
CA LEU A 370 -16.34 -20.53 -31.88
C LEU A 370 -15.71 -19.13 -31.96
N ALA A 371 -14.38 -19.07 -31.94
CA ALA A 371 -13.62 -17.82 -32.04
C ALA A 371 -13.82 -17.15 -33.42
N GLY A 372 -14.67 -16.12 -33.46
CA GLY A 372 -14.90 -15.31 -34.65
C GLY A 372 -13.66 -14.53 -35.10
N ARG A 373 -13.41 -14.51 -36.41
CA ARG A 373 -12.28 -13.77 -37.00
C ARG A 373 -12.53 -12.26 -37.01
N TRP A 374 -11.44 -11.48 -37.05
CA TRP A 374 -11.49 -10.07 -37.44
C TRP A 374 -12.18 -9.92 -38.80
N ALA A 375 -13.19 -9.07 -38.88
CA ALA A 375 -13.92 -8.77 -40.11
C ALA A 375 -13.72 -7.29 -40.49
N GLU A 376 -12.87 -7.02 -41.48
CA GLU A 376 -12.71 -5.68 -42.05
C GLU A 376 -13.90 -5.32 -42.96
N SER A 377 -14.88 -4.59 -42.45
CA SER A 377 -16.07 -4.18 -43.21
C SER A 377 -15.89 -2.81 -43.90
N TYR A 378 -15.01 -2.72 -44.89
CA TYR A 378 -14.96 -1.56 -45.80
C TYR A 378 -15.77 -1.82 -47.09
N PRO A 379 -16.88 -1.11 -47.35
CA PRO A 379 -17.68 -1.31 -48.56
C PRO A 379 -17.05 -0.64 -49.79
N ARG A 380 -16.13 -1.33 -50.48
CA ARG A 380 -15.66 -0.94 -51.82
C ARG A 380 -16.32 -1.79 -52.91
N ARG A 381 -17.02 -1.12 -53.84
CA ARG A 381 -17.60 -1.74 -55.05
C ARG A 381 -16.49 -2.22 -55.99
N ARG A 382 -16.51 -3.48 -56.44
CA ARG A 382 -16.65 -3.89 -57.87
C ARG A 382 -16.46 -5.41 -58.10
N LEU A 383 -17.34 -5.95 -58.95
CA LEU A 383 -17.12 -6.97 -60.00
C LEU A 383 -16.57 -8.38 -59.62
N ALA A 384 -17.51 -9.33 -59.56
CA ALA A 384 -17.61 -10.54 -60.39
C ALA A 384 -16.60 -11.73 -60.30
N GLU A 385 -17.21 -12.91 -60.10
CA GLU A 385 -16.87 -14.26 -60.63
C GLU A 385 -15.76 -15.14 -59.97
N PRO A 386 -15.88 -16.51 -60.08
CA PRO A 386 -15.63 -17.39 -58.92
C PRO A 386 -14.83 -18.70 -59.23
N VAL A 387 -15.09 -19.79 -58.46
CA VAL A 387 -14.56 -21.19 -58.61
C VAL A 387 -13.16 -21.37 -57.94
N GLU A 388 -12.74 -22.48 -57.30
CA GLU A 388 -13.13 -23.91 -57.34
C GLU A 388 -13.24 -24.65 -55.96
N ARG A 389 -13.17 -26.01 -55.95
CA ARG A 389 -13.53 -26.95 -54.87
C ARG A 389 -12.43 -28.00 -54.56
N GLN A 390 -12.42 -28.53 -53.32
CA GLN A 390 -12.13 -29.94 -52.89
C GLN A 390 -12.24 -30.01 -51.34
N ARG A 391 -12.82 -31.00 -50.62
CA ARG A 391 -12.76 -32.50 -50.57
C ARG A 391 -11.34 -33.04 -50.24
N ALA A 392 -11.06 -34.01 -49.35
CA ALA A 392 -11.73 -34.69 -48.20
C ALA A 392 -10.61 -35.54 -47.45
N HIS A 393 -10.73 -36.44 -46.45
CA HIS A 393 -11.77 -37.13 -45.64
C HIS A 393 -11.14 -37.59 -44.28
N PRO A 394 -11.91 -37.91 -43.21
CA PRO A 394 -11.45 -38.59 -41.96
C PRO A 394 -11.84 -40.10 -41.97
N PRO A 395 -11.80 -40.91 -40.86
CA PRO A 395 -11.28 -40.74 -39.48
C PRO A 395 -10.41 -41.93 -38.99
N ALA A 396 -10.08 -41.99 -37.69
CA ALA A 396 -9.82 -43.23 -36.95
C ALA A 396 -10.24 -43.08 -35.46
N VAL A 397 -10.67 -44.19 -34.82
CA VAL A 397 -11.12 -44.25 -33.41
C VAL A 397 -10.67 -45.59 -32.82
N GLU A 398 -10.25 -45.61 -31.56
CA GLU A 398 -10.14 -46.87 -30.80
C GLU A 398 -10.55 -46.66 -29.33
N GLN A 399 -10.90 -47.75 -28.64
CA GLN A 399 -11.61 -47.73 -27.34
C GLN A 399 -10.77 -48.33 -26.21
N GLY A 400 -10.98 -47.85 -24.98
CA GLY A 400 -10.44 -48.45 -23.77
C GLY A 400 -11.38 -48.30 -22.58
N ARG A 401 -12.03 -49.41 -22.18
CA ARG A 401 -12.52 -49.61 -20.80
C ARG A 401 -11.35 -50.23 -19.97
N GLU A 402 -11.44 -50.53 -18.68
CA GLU A 402 -12.53 -50.57 -17.70
C GLU A 402 -11.90 -50.55 -16.28
N GLN A 403 -12.63 -50.08 -15.25
CA GLN A 403 -12.81 -50.72 -13.93
C GLN A 403 -13.21 -49.70 -12.85
N ALA A 404 -14.08 -50.12 -11.93
CA ALA A 404 -14.52 -49.34 -10.79
C ALA A 404 -14.23 -50.10 -9.49
N GLY A 405 -13.59 -49.43 -8.51
CA GLY A 405 -13.38 -49.94 -7.16
C GLY A 405 -14.47 -49.43 -6.21
N GLN A 406 -15.27 -50.33 -5.65
CA GLN A 406 -16.40 -49.98 -4.76
C GLN A 406 -16.09 -50.41 -3.32
N VAL A 407 -16.06 -49.46 -2.38
CA VAL A 407 -16.04 -49.72 -0.92
C VAL A 407 -17.15 -48.90 -0.24
N ARG A 408 -17.79 -49.48 0.79
CA ARG A 408 -19.01 -48.99 1.43
C ARG A 408 -18.75 -48.21 2.74
N PRO A 409 -19.71 -47.39 3.21
CA PRO A 409 -19.47 -46.43 4.29
C PRO A 409 -19.47 -47.04 5.69
N VAL A 410 -18.80 -46.36 6.63
CA VAL A 410 -18.89 -46.63 8.07
C VAL A 410 -19.69 -45.51 8.73
N LEU A 411 -20.80 -45.87 9.39
CA LEU A 411 -21.61 -44.98 10.21
C LEU A 411 -21.02 -44.88 11.63
N GLY A 412 -20.76 -43.67 12.10
CA GLY A 412 -20.36 -43.38 13.49
C GLY A 412 -21.13 -42.17 14.02
N VAL A 413 -21.97 -42.37 15.04
CA VAL A 413 -22.90 -41.34 15.54
C VAL A 413 -22.53 -40.87 16.94
N CYS A 414 -22.30 -39.56 17.06
CA CYS A 414 -22.34 -38.72 18.27
C CYS A 414 -21.65 -39.20 19.57
N ARG A 415 -20.78 -38.33 20.11
CA ARG A 415 -21.12 -37.61 21.36
C ARG A 415 -20.40 -36.28 21.51
N ARG A 416 -20.92 -35.46 22.43
CA ARG A 416 -20.64 -34.02 22.60
C ARG A 416 -19.24 -33.75 23.17
N GLY A 417 -18.56 -32.75 22.65
CA GLY A 417 -17.45 -32.05 23.30
C GLY A 417 -17.54 -30.54 23.05
N LEU A 418 -17.56 -29.71 24.10
CA LEU A 418 -17.55 -28.25 23.94
C LEU A 418 -16.13 -27.77 23.65
N HIS A 419 -15.79 -27.59 22.38
CA HIS A 419 -14.56 -26.90 21.99
C HIS A 419 -14.81 -25.41 21.87
N ARG A 420 -14.54 -24.68 22.96
CA ARG A 420 -14.60 -23.22 23.03
C ARG A 420 -13.38 -22.62 22.31
N TRP A 421 -13.44 -22.54 21.00
CA TRP A 421 -12.41 -21.87 20.19
C TRP A 421 -12.41 -20.36 20.48
N VAL A 422 -11.34 -19.88 21.11
CA VAL A 422 -11.05 -18.46 21.25
C VAL A 422 -9.98 -18.11 20.21
N MET A 423 -10.42 -17.77 19.00
CA MET A 423 -9.55 -17.11 18.04
C MET A 423 -9.60 -15.60 18.27
N GLN A 424 -8.43 -14.99 18.43
CA GLN A 424 -8.26 -13.55 18.66
C GLN A 424 -7.89 -12.81 17.38
N VAL A 425 -8.06 -11.49 17.46
CA VAL A 425 -8.72 -10.55 16.52
C VAL A 425 -7.68 -9.75 15.68
N SER A 426 -7.95 -8.91 14.64
CA SER A 426 -6.84 -8.32 13.81
C SER A 426 -6.92 -6.83 13.30
N SER A 427 -6.38 -5.83 14.02
CA SER A 427 -6.38 -4.34 13.81
C SER A 427 -5.93 -3.71 12.45
N ALA A 428 -6.62 -3.97 11.35
CA ALA A 428 -6.38 -3.32 10.06
C ALA A 428 -6.94 -1.87 9.98
N VAL A 429 -6.19 -0.80 10.27
CA VAL A 429 -6.87 0.42 10.77
C VAL A 429 -7.58 1.31 9.72
N LEU A 430 -6.90 2.13 8.90
CA LEU A 430 -7.53 3.29 8.25
C LEU A 430 -8.61 2.94 7.19
N ARG A 431 -8.30 2.05 6.24
CA ARG A 431 -9.25 1.68 5.19
C ARG A 431 -10.38 0.79 5.72
N CYS A 432 -10.18 0.02 6.80
CA CYS A 432 -11.21 -0.94 7.29
C CYS A 432 -12.33 -0.22 8.05
N LEU A 433 -11.96 0.77 8.88
CA LEU A 433 -12.89 1.76 9.42
C LEU A 433 -13.60 2.56 8.29
N GLY A 434 -13.08 2.48 7.06
CA GLY A 434 -13.54 3.23 5.89
C GLY A 434 -13.16 4.70 5.91
N ALA A 435 -12.34 5.14 6.88
CA ALA A 435 -12.18 6.53 7.27
C ALA A 435 -11.73 7.42 6.11
N CYS A 436 -10.75 6.92 5.36
CA CYS A 436 -10.26 7.55 4.16
C CYS A 436 -9.89 6.48 3.13
N PRO A 437 -10.14 6.72 1.83
CA PRO A 437 -9.34 6.15 0.76
C PRO A 437 -7.86 6.44 1.05
N THR A 438 -7.02 5.39 1.09
CA THR A 438 -5.67 5.48 1.67
C THR A 438 -4.66 4.69 0.83
N ARG A 439 -3.42 5.18 0.70
CA ARG A 439 -2.33 4.54 -0.06
C ARG A 439 -0.98 4.72 0.65
N VAL A 440 -0.10 3.71 0.56
CA VAL A 440 1.28 3.82 1.08
C VAL A 440 2.12 4.66 0.12
N ILE A 441 2.96 5.53 0.67
CA ILE A 441 3.91 6.39 -0.06
C ILE A 441 5.34 6.08 0.41
N THR A 442 6.26 5.89 -0.54
CA THR A 442 7.71 5.83 -0.27
C THR A 442 8.39 7.10 -0.76
N ASN A 443 9.08 7.81 0.13
CA ASN A 443 9.94 8.96 -0.19
C ASN A 443 11.42 8.52 -0.17
N PHE A 444 12.08 8.50 -1.34
CA PHE A 444 13.50 8.14 -1.41
C PHE A 444 14.41 9.35 -1.20
N ASN A 445 15.55 9.09 -0.55
CA ASN A 445 16.50 10.10 -0.13
C ASN A 445 15.86 11.16 0.81
N SER A 446 14.95 10.72 1.69
CA SER A 446 14.23 11.55 2.69
C SER A 446 15.16 12.26 3.68
N ALA A 447 14.72 13.37 4.26
CA ALA A 447 15.46 14.19 5.23
C ALA A 447 15.07 13.98 6.69
N HIS A 448 14.94 12.73 7.10
CA HIS A 448 14.62 12.26 8.46
C HIS A 448 15.46 12.98 9.56
N ASP A 449 16.78 13.13 9.35
CA ASP A 449 17.69 13.69 10.36
C ASP A 449 17.98 15.19 10.16
N ARG A 450 17.68 15.99 11.19
CA ARG A 450 18.04 17.42 11.29
C ARG A 450 19.53 17.69 11.59
N GLY A 451 20.39 16.69 11.42
CA GLY A 451 21.81 16.71 11.78
C GLY A 451 22.70 17.51 10.83
N ARG A 452 23.55 18.39 11.37
CA ARG A 452 24.67 19.00 10.64
C ARG A 452 25.93 18.15 10.83
N GLU A 453 26.25 17.28 9.89
CA GLU A 453 27.37 16.35 10.04
C GLU A 453 28.75 16.95 9.72
N PRO A 454 29.76 16.72 10.59
CA PRO A 454 31.18 16.78 10.24
C PRO A 454 31.61 15.53 9.46
N LEU A 455 32.40 15.72 8.41
CA LEU A 455 33.07 14.62 7.70
C LEU A 455 34.26 14.03 8.51
N ALA A 456 33.95 13.25 9.54
CA ALA A 456 34.93 12.50 10.34
C ALA A 456 35.52 11.28 9.59
N GLY A 457 36.80 10.98 9.83
CA GLY A 457 37.55 9.85 9.25
C GLY A 457 38.36 10.17 7.98
N LEU A 458 38.05 11.27 7.28
CA LEU A 458 38.76 11.68 6.05
C LEU A 458 40.12 12.35 6.35
N PRO A 459 41.10 12.26 5.42
CA PRO A 459 42.41 12.90 5.59
C PRO A 459 42.29 14.41 5.85
N GLY A 460 42.84 14.88 6.98
CA GLY A 460 42.80 16.28 7.43
C GLY A 460 41.54 16.68 8.23
N GLY A 461 40.51 15.85 8.30
CA GLY A 461 39.36 16.10 9.16
C GLY A 461 39.67 15.89 10.65
N ARG A 462 38.75 16.31 11.53
CA ARG A 462 38.74 15.88 12.93
C ARG A 462 38.55 14.35 12.97
N ALA A 463 39.41 13.66 13.73
CA ALA A 463 39.56 12.20 13.68
C ALA A 463 40.00 11.65 12.30
N ALA A 464 40.88 12.37 11.58
CA ALA A 464 41.53 11.84 10.38
C ALA A 464 42.34 10.57 10.70
N GLY A 465 42.14 9.51 9.90
CA GLY A 465 42.81 8.22 10.09
C GLY A 465 42.02 7.22 10.94
N GLU A 466 41.19 7.68 11.87
CA GLU A 466 40.31 6.82 12.66
C GLU A 466 39.09 6.36 11.83
N PRO A 467 38.67 5.08 11.90
CA PRO A 467 37.39 4.63 11.35
C PRO A 467 36.21 5.27 12.13
N ARG A 468 35.13 5.65 11.44
CA ARG A 468 33.87 6.04 12.13
C ARG A 468 33.36 4.85 12.94
N GLN A 469 32.97 5.09 14.19
CA GLN A 469 32.51 4.03 15.08
C GLN A 469 31.16 3.43 14.61
N LYS A 470 31.00 2.12 14.86
CA LYS A 470 29.75 1.39 14.59
C LYS A 470 28.58 2.04 15.34
N GLY A 471 27.46 2.25 14.65
CA GLY A 471 26.28 2.92 15.20
C GLY A 471 26.29 4.45 15.10
N GLN A 472 27.27 5.06 14.43
CA GLN A 472 27.17 6.47 14.02
C GLN A 472 26.32 6.60 12.73
N PRO A 473 25.38 7.55 12.63
CA PRO A 473 24.77 7.93 11.35
C PRO A 473 25.81 8.34 10.31
N ILE A 474 25.47 8.21 9.02
CA ILE A 474 26.24 8.75 7.90
C ILE A 474 25.33 9.58 7.00
N GLY A 475 25.50 10.91 7.04
CA GLY A 475 24.63 11.88 6.38
C GLY A 475 24.37 11.56 4.91
N GLY A 476 23.16 11.08 4.63
CA GLY A 476 22.59 10.71 3.35
C GLY A 476 21.08 10.54 3.53
N GLY A 477 20.32 10.46 2.45
CA GLY A 477 18.88 10.29 2.58
C GLY A 477 18.46 8.84 2.75
N THR A 478 17.57 8.65 3.71
CA THR A 478 16.92 7.38 4.01
C THR A 478 15.74 7.17 3.06
N SER A 479 15.14 5.98 3.06
CA SER A 479 13.83 5.77 2.43
C SER A 479 12.76 5.81 3.51
N THR A 480 12.07 6.95 3.67
CA THR A 480 10.91 7.04 4.58
C THR A 480 9.70 6.43 3.88
N VAL A 481 8.94 5.60 4.58
CA VAL A 481 7.65 5.09 4.10
C VAL A 481 6.57 5.59 5.05
N GLY A 482 5.55 6.24 4.50
CA GLY A 482 4.40 6.78 5.23
C GLY A 482 3.10 6.48 4.48
N VAL A 483 2.03 7.17 4.85
CA VAL A 483 0.69 6.93 4.28
C VAL A 483 0.08 8.24 3.80
N GLU A 484 -0.69 8.17 2.71
CA GLU A 484 -1.60 9.22 2.29
C GLU A 484 -3.04 8.77 2.52
N SER A 485 -3.87 9.63 3.10
CA SER A 485 -5.31 9.43 3.27
C SER A 485 -6.09 10.59 2.67
N TRP A 486 -7.07 10.30 1.82
CA TRP A 486 -7.95 11.29 1.18
C TRP A 486 -9.06 11.73 2.13
N MET A 487 -9.12 13.03 2.42
CA MET A 487 -10.23 13.65 3.17
C MET A 487 -10.38 15.13 2.84
N LYS A 488 -11.54 15.73 3.14
CA LYS A 488 -11.63 17.20 3.24
C LYS A 488 -11.02 17.70 4.54
N ARG A 489 -10.63 18.97 4.52
CA ARG A 489 -10.00 19.69 5.64
C ARG A 489 -10.81 20.91 5.98
N ASN A 490 -11.98 20.69 6.58
CA ASN A 490 -12.91 21.74 7.00
C ASN A 490 -12.35 22.57 8.18
N ASP A 491 -11.24 22.12 8.79
CA ASP A 491 -10.45 22.83 9.79
C ASP A 491 -9.39 23.79 9.19
N LEU A 492 -9.25 23.81 7.87
CA LEU A 492 -8.33 24.63 7.10
C LEU A 492 -9.07 25.44 6.01
N PRO A 493 -8.45 26.47 5.40
CA PRO A 493 -8.99 27.13 4.23
C PRO A 493 -9.15 26.19 3.03
N ASP A 494 -10.02 26.58 2.09
CA ASP A 494 -10.22 25.86 0.82
C ASP A 494 -8.90 25.63 0.06
N GLY A 495 -8.87 24.55 -0.72
CA GLY A 495 -7.66 24.09 -1.43
C GLY A 495 -6.75 23.16 -0.60
N ASN A 496 -6.99 22.98 0.70
CA ASN A 496 -6.27 22.03 1.55
C ASN A 496 -6.89 20.61 1.61
N HIS A 497 -7.92 20.35 0.80
CA HIS A 497 -8.60 19.05 0.71
C HIS A 497 -7.80 18.03 -0.11
N GLY A 498 -8.22 16.77 -0.08
CA GLY A 498 -7.65 15.68 -0.87
C GLY A 498 -6.66 14.85 -0.08
N TRP A 499 -5.59 14.38 -0.72
CA TRP A 499 -4.55 13.58 -0.07
C TRP A 499 -3.88 14.33 1.09
N GLN A 500 -3.87 13.69 2.26
CA GLN A 500 -3.18 14.14 3.46
C GLN A 500 -2.11 13.14 3.85
N VAL A 501 -0.89 13.62 4.09
CA VAL A 501 0.22 12.82 4.63
C VAL A 501 -0.04 12.50 6.09
N LEU A 502 0.10 11.22 6.43
CA LEU A 502 0.10 10.66 7.78
C LEU A 502 1.36 9.78 7.91
N ASP A 503 2.26 10.11 8.83
CA ASP A 503 3.40 9.24 9.15
C ASP A 503 3.28 8.68 10.59
N PRO A 504 3.04 7.37 10.74
CA PRO A 504 3.01 6.69 12.03
C PRO A 504 4.41 6.38 12.60
N THR A 505 5.48 6.62 11.83
CA THR A 505 6.86 6.49 12.30
C THR A 505 7.13 7.53 13.40
N PRO A 506 7.62 7.13 14.59
CA PRO A 506 7.86 8.07 15.69
C PRO A 506 9.14 8.89 15.48
N GLN A 507 9.09 9.87 14.57
CA GLN A 507 10.24 10.74 14.23
C GLN A 507 10.40 11.94 15.18
N GLU A 508 9.35 12.74 15.36
CA GLU A 508 9.34 13.97 16.20
C GLU A 508 8.04 14.06 17.01
N LEU A 509 8.07 14.77 18.15
CA LEU A 509 6.90 15.01 18.99
C LEU A 509 6.06 16.16 18.42
N SER A 510 4.86 15.87 17.91
CA SER A 510 4.02 16.89 17.29
C SER A 510 3.51 17.92 18.31
N GLY A 511 3.52 19.20 17.90
CA GLY A 511 3.25 20.35 18.78
C GLY A 511 4.41 20.73 19.72
N GLY A 512 5.48 19.92 19.80
CA GLY A 512 6.64 20.20 20.63
C GLY A 512 7.55 21.28 20.06
N THR A 513 7.54 22.49 20.64
CA THR A 513 8.70 23.38 20.50
C THR A 513 9.88 22.77 21.24
N VAL A 514 10.91 22.34 20.49
CA VAL A 514 12.18 21.84 21.04
C VAL A 514 12.68 22.81 22.11
N ARG A 515 12.73 22.35 23.38
CA ARG A 515 13.18 23.15 24.52
C ARG A 515 14.67 23.47 24.40
N LYS A 516 15.00 24.54 23.68
CA LYS A 516 16.31 25.20 23.75
C LYS A 516 16.50 25.73 25.17
N THR A 517 17.25 25.01 25.98
CA THR A 517 17.47 25.30 27.41
C THR A 517 18.24 26.61 27.61
N LYS A 518 17.53 27.73 27.71
CA LYS A 518 17.98 28.95 28.38
C LYS A 518 16.83 29.54 29.20
N PRO A 519 17.02 29.87 30.50
CA PRO A 519 15.98 30.47 31.30
C PRO A 519 15.80 31.96 30.96
N ARG A 520 14.55 32.43 30.89
CA ARG A 520 14.16 33.85 30.99
C ARG A 520 12.84 33.97 31.78
N PRO A 521 12.58 35.11 32.45
CA PRO A 521 11.60 35.20 33.53
C PRO A 521 10.14 35.40 33.05
N LEU A 522 9.23 35.44 34.03
CA LEU A 522 7.76 35.50 33.89
C LEU A 522 7.28 36.70 33.05
N GLY A 523 6.20 36.51 32.27
CA GLY A 523 5.59 37.56 31.45
C GLY A 523 4.32 37.11 30.69
N LEU A 524 3.23 36.90 31.43
CA LEU A 524 1.80 36.84 31.02
C LEU A 524 1.43 36.81 29.51
N VAL A 525 0.96 35.66 29.01
CA VAL A 525 -0.22 35.52 28.12
C VAL A 525 -0.89 34.15 28.41
N PRO A 526 -2.23 34.03 28.53
CA PRO A 526 -2.92 32.74 28.63
C PRO A 526 -3.19 32.09 27.25
N ASP A 527 -3.80 30.90 27.27
CA ASP A 527 -4.51 30.24 26.15
C ASP A 527 -3.72 29.84 24.89
N CYS A 528 -2.81 28.87 25.06
CA CYS A 528 -2.72 27.69 24.16
C CYS A 528 -1.82 26.60 24.78
N VAL A 529 -2.25 25.99 25.89
CA VAL A 529 -1.53 24.86 26.49
C VAL A 529 -1.80 23.58 25.68
N CYS A 530 -0.97 23.35 24.65
CA CYS A 530 -0.82 22.01 24.11
C CYS A 530 -0.31 21.07 25.21
N PRO A 531 -0.81 19.81 25.29
CA PRO A 531 -0.19 18.79 26.13
C PRO A 531 1.26 18.53 25.68
N PRO A 532 2.08 17.78 26.46
CA PRO A 532 3.30 17.19 25.93
C PRO A 532 2.99 16.48 24.60
N GLY A 533 3.84 16.68 23.60
CA GLY A 533 3.58 16.22 22.23
C GLY A 533 3.48 14.70 22.15
N GLU A 534 2.70 14.23 21.19
CA GLU A 534 2.51 12.81 20.86
C GLU A 534 3.40 12.47 19.64
N PHE A 535 4.04 11.30 19.60
CA PHE A 535 4.72 10.75 18.42
C PHE A 535 3.70 10.38 17.32
N CYS A 536 3.28 11.38 16.56
CA CYS A 536 2.44 11.23 15.37
C CYS A 536 2.72 12.39 14.40
N CYS A 537 2.59 12.15 13.09
CA CYS A 537 2.74 13.20 12.09
C CYS A 537 1.50 13.31 11.20
N GLY A 538 0.95 14.52 11.06
CA GLY A 538 -0.20 14.80 10.18
C GLY A 538 -1.57 14.66 10.87
N PRO A 539 -2.69 14.70 10.11
CA PRO A 539 -2.76 14.82 8.66
C PRO A 539 -2.24 16.17 8.15
N CYS A 540 -1.37 16.14 7.13
CA CYS A 540 -0.89 17.34 6.45
C CYS A 540 -1.33 17.35 4.98
N PRO A 541 -1.93 18.43 4.44
CA PRO A 541 -2.30 18.46 3.03
C PRO A 541 -1.08 18.36 2.13
N VAL A 542 -1.08 17.41 1.17
CA VAL A 542 0.01 17.27 0.18
C VAL A 542 0.18 18.58 -0.62
N VAL A 543 -0.93 19.23 -0.96
CA VAL A 543 -0.97 20.56 -1.60
C VAL A 543 -0.26 21.63 -0.75
N ALA A 544 -0.37 21.58 0.58
CA ALA A 544 0.29 22.54 1.45
C ALA A 544 1.81 22.33 1.50
N ILE A 545 2.30 21.11 1.28
CA ILE A 545 3.73 20.83 1.10
C ILE A 545 4.21 21.40 -0.25
N LYS A 546 3.52 21.07 -1.35
CA LYS A 546 3.87 21.56 -2.69
C LYS A 546 3.90 23.08 -2.80
N GLU A 547 2.98 23.75 -2.11
CA GLU A 547 2.87 25.22 -2.10
C GLU A 547 3.67 25.90 -0.97
N GLY A 548 4.40 25.17 -0.12
CA GLY A 548 5.18 25.76 0.99
C GLY A 548 4.32 26.46 2.06
N ASN A 549 3.07 26.04 2.25
CA ASN A 549 2.11 26.61 3.20
C ASN A 549 2.34 26.11 4.63
N LEU A 550 3.55 26.25 5.18
CA LEU A 550 4.03 25.53 6.38
C LEU A 550 3.34 25.91 7.73
N LYS A 551 2.35 26.80 7.69
CA LYS A 551 1.56 27.25 8.85
C LYS A 551 0.29 26.43 9.08
N VAL A 552 -0.10 25.54 8.16
CA VAL A 552 -1.30 24.70 8.32
C VAL A 552 -1.09 23.58 9.34
N LYS A 553 -2.20 23.10 9.92
CA LYS A 553 -2.19 21.88 10.73
C LYS A 553 -2.19 20.64 9.82
N TYR A 554 -1.45 19.58 10.08
CA TYR A 554 -0.51 19.35 11.17
C TYR A 554 0.90 19.14 10.61
N ASP A 555 1.93 19.51 11.36
CA ASP A 555 3.32 19.09 11.14
C ASP A 555 3.96 19.48 9.78
N ALA A 556 3.34 20.39 9.01
CA ALA A 556 3.76 20.77 7.65
C ALA A 556 5.24 21.19 7.52
N SER A 557 5.77 21.92 8.50
CA SER A 557 7.20 22.31 8.56
C SER A 557 8.17 21.12 8.64
N PHE A 558 7.72 19.97 9.14
CA PHE A 558 8.51 18.75 9.23
C PHE A 558 8.48 17.98 7.91
N ILE A 559 7.28 17.66 7.42
CA ILE A 559 7.08 16.90 6.17
C ILE A 559 7.68 17.65 4.96
N PHE A 560 7.60 18.98 4.93
CA PHE A 560 8.27 19.77 3.89
C PHE A 560 9.80 19.64 3.96
N ALA A 561 10.39 19.49 5.15
CA ALA A 561 11.82 19.26 5.26
C ALA A 561 12.22 17.88 4.71
N GLU A 562 11.42 16.83 4.95
CA GLU A 562 11.69 15.47 4.44
C GLU A 562 11.86 15.41 2.92
N VAL A 563 11.12 16.24 2.16
CA VAL A 563 11.18 16.28 0.69
C VAL A 563 12.03 17.41 0.11
N ASN A 564 12.20 18.54 0.81
CA ASN A 564 12.81 19.78 0.28
C ASN A 564 14.00 20.31 1.10
N ALA A 565 14.71 19.47 1.88
CA ALA A 565 15.90 19.92 2.61
C ALA A 565 17.22 19.80 1.82
N ASP A 566 18.04 20.84 1.90
CA ASP A 566 19.37 20.88 1.25
C ASP A 566 20.40 20.00 1.97
N ILE A 567 21.26 19.32 1.21
CA ILE A 567 22.43 18.59 1.75
C ILE A 567 23.68 19.43 1.49
N VAL A 568 24.35 19.89 2.56
CA VAL A 568 25.62 20.62 2.47
C VAL A 568 26.69 19.89 3.27
N HIS A 569 27.69 19.35 2.58
CA HIS A 569 28.81 18.64 3.20
C HIS A 569 29.88 19.62 3.73
N TRP A 570 30.32 19.40 4.98
CA TRP A 570 31.33 20.24 5.62
C TRP A 570 32.52 19.39 6.10
N MET A 571 33.71 19.73 5.61
CA MET A 571 34.94 19.30 6.26
C MET A 571 35.13 20.15 7.52
N VAL A 572 35.34 19.48 8.64
CA VAL A 572 35.64 20.13 9.93
C VAL A 572 37.01 19.64 10.37
N TYR A 573 37.95 20.58 10.48
CA TYR A 573 39.34 20.32 10.86
C TYR A 573 39.47 20.18 12.38
N GLY A 574 40.62 19.69 12.86
CA GLY A 574 40.87 19.46 14.30
C GLY A 574 40.86 20.73 15.17
N ASP A 575 41.20 21.87 14.57
CA ASP A 575 41.11 23.23 15.13
C ASP A 575 39.68 23.81 15.18
N GLY A 576 38.69 23.09 14.62
CA GLY A 576 37.30 23.54 14.49
C GLY A 576 37.00 24.38 13.24
N ARG A 577 38.00 24.70 12.40
CA ARG A 577 37.83 25.35 11.09
C ARG A 577 36.92 24.52 10.21
N ARG A 578 36.12 25.18 9.36
CA ARG A 578 35.14 24.53 8.47
C ARG A 578 35.30 24.96 7.03
N GLU A 579 35.11 24.01 6.12
CA GLU A 579 35.21 24.21 4.68
C GLU A 579 34.04 23.50 3.98
N LYS A 580 33.33 24.21 3.09
CA LYS A 580 32.22 23.65 2.31
C LYS A 580 32.82 22.73 1.24
N VAL A 581 32.45 21.45 1.27
CA VAL A 581 32.93 20.46 0.28
C VAL A 581 32.01 20.51 -0.93
N ARG A 582 32.58 20.52 -2.13
CA ARG A 582 31.81 20.49 -3.38
C ARG A 582 31.27 19.08 -3.60
N ALA A 583 29.97 18.95 -3.86
CA ALA A 583 29.42 17.68 -4.32
C ALA A 583 29.81 17.47 -5.79
N GLY A 584 30.25 16.27 -6.14
CA GLY A 584 30.38 15.83 -7.53
C GLY A 584 29.00 15.57 -8.16
N PRO A 585 28.88 15.60 -9.50
CA PRO A 585 27.61 15.40 -10.18
C PRO A 585 27.03 14.00 -9.90
N PRO A 586 25.73 13.88 -9.55
CA PRO A 586 25.09 12.59 -9.38
C PRO A 586 25.00 11.86 -10.73
N LEU A 587 25.50 10.62 -10.78
CA LEU A 587 25.57 9.80 -11.99
C LEU A 587 24.73 8.53 -11.85
N ARG A 588 24.13 8.09 -12.96
CA ARG A 588 23.07 7.08 -12.99
C ARG A 588 23.65 5.65 -12.98
N SER A 589 22.95 4.73 -12.32
CA SER A 589 23.13 3.29 -12.53
C SER A 589 22.88 2.94 -14.00
N ALA A 590 23.66 1.99 -14.54
CA ALA A 590 23.61 1.60 -15.95
C ALA A 590 22.65 0.42 -16.23
N SER A 591 21.61 0.21 -15.40
CA SER A 591 20.58 -0.79 -15.67
C SER A 591 19.84 -0.45 -16.97
N ARG A 592 19.78 -1.42 -17.88
CA ARG A 592 19.07 -1.28 -19.17
C ARG A 592 17.68 -1.91 -19.17
N ASP A 593 17.36 -2.67 -18.12
CA ASP A 593 16.15 -3.48 -17.99
C ASP A 593 15.26 -3.03 -16.83
N ARG A 594 13.94 -3.21 -17.01
CA ARG A 594 12.82 -2.76 -16.15
C ARG A 594 12.64 -1.21 -16.10
N VAL A 595 11.75 -0.71 -16.98
CA VAL A 595 11.14 0.65 -17.05
C VAL A 595 12.11 1.85 -17.16
N PRO A 596 12.14 2.60 -18.28
CA PRO A 596 12.96 3.81 -18.38
C PRO A 596 12.47 4.88 -17.39
N PRO A 597 13.34 5.50 -16.57
CA PRO A 597 12.95 6.61 -15.72
C PRO A 597 12.57 7.83 -16.57
N VAL A 598 11.52 8.54 -16.17
CA VAL A 598 11.15 9.85 -16.75
C VAL A 598 12.37 10.78 -16.65
N VAL A 599 12.74 11.42 -17.76
CA VAL A 599 13.98 12.19 -17.89
C VAL A 599 13.92 13.44 -16.99
N PRO A 600 14.75 13.53 -15.93
CA PRO A 600 14.97 14.79 -15.23
C PRO A 600 15.87 15.67 -16.11
N THR A 601 15.60 16.97 -16.17
CA THR A 601 16.39 17.92 -16.97
C THR A 601 17.84 18.00 -16.48
N ASP A 602 18.81 17.84 -17.38
CA ASP A 602 20.23 17.81 -17.05
C ASP A 602 20.76 19.17 -16.58
N GLN A 603 20.77 19.40 -15.26
CA GLN A 603 21.56 20.44 -14.60
C GLN A 603 22.26 19.86 -13.36
N GLY A 604 23.55 20.19 -13.18
CA GLY A 604 24.43 19.57 -12.18
C GLY A 604 24.21 20.06 -10.75
N GLY A 605 23.03 19.81 -10.19
CA GLY A 605 22.70 20.15 -8.81
C GLY A 605 23.34 19.24 -7.75
N PRO A 606 23.41 19.68 -6.47
CA PRO A 606 23.82 18.84 -5.34
C PRO A 606 22.83 17.68 -5.10
N PRO A 607 23.18 16.65 -4.32
CA PRO A 607 22.27 15.51 -4.04
C PRO A 607 20.95 15.95 -3.37
N GLN A 608 19.83 15.72 -4.08
CA GLN A 608 18.50 16.23 -3.73
C GLN A 608 17.71 15.27 -2.83
N ARG A 609 16.99 15.79 -1.84
CA ARG A 609 15.95 15.04 -1.10
C ARG A 609 14.67 14.92 -1.93
N GLY A 610 13.72 14.09 -1.48
CA GLY A 610 12.39 14.01 -2.10
C GLY A 610 12.41 13.45 -3.52
N ARG A 611 13.11 12.32 -3.75
CA ARG A 611 13.23 11.71 -5.09
C ARG A 611 12.27 10.55 -5.28
N ASN A 612 11.78 10.39 -6.51
CA ASN A 612 10.99 9.26 -6.99
C ASN A 612 9.88 8.83 -6.00
N ILE A 613 9.15 9.80 -5.45
CA ILE A 613 8.15 9.57 -4.41
C ILE A 613 7.09 8.64 -5.01
N SER A 614 6.94 7.43 -4.44
CA SER A 614 6.31 6.29 -5.12
C SER A 614 5.09 5.77 -4.39
N THR A 615 4.10 5.34 -5.18
CA THR A 615 2.95 4.57 -4.69
C THR A 615 2.59 3.45 -5.67
N LYS A 616 1.74 2.50 -5.26
CA LYS A 616 1.25 1.43 -6.13
C LYS A 616 0.16 1.99 -7.06
N SER A 617 0.27 1.71 -8.35
CA SER A 617 -0.75 2.10 -9.32
C SER A 617 -2.12 1.44 -9.02
N PRO A 618 -3.24 2.17 -9.20
CA PRO A 618 -4.58 1.61 -9.04
C PRO A 618 -4.99 0.64 -10.16
N PHE A 619 -4.23 0.56 -11.26
CA PHE A 619 -4.52 -0.31 -12.40
C PHE A 619 -3.56 -1.51 -12.54
N GLY A 620 -2.78 -1.82 -11.50
CA GLY A 620 -1.92 -3.00 -11.49
C GLY A 620 -0.92 -3.02 -10.33
N TYR A 621 0.22 -3.68 -10.58
CA TYR A 621 1.33 -3.84 -9.63
C TYR A 621 2.55 -2.97 -10.01
N THR A 622 2.34 -1.97 -10.86
CA THR A 622 3.35 -1.01 -11.34
C THR A 622 3.53 0.16 -10.37
N ARG A 623 4.73 0.76 -10.41
CA ARG A 623 5.08 1.96 -9.65
C ARG A 623 4.47 3.21 -10.30
N GLU A 624 3.70 3.96 -9.55
CA GLU A 624 3.26 5.31 -9.88
C GLU A 624 4.19 6.33 -9.19
N ASP A 625 4.69 7.31 -9.95
CA ASP A 625 5.53 8.39 -9.41
C ASP A 625 4.65 9.61 -9.11
N VAL A 626 4.69 10.06 -7.86
CA VAL A 626 3.89 11.18 -7.34
C VAL A 626 4.78 12.33 -6.87
N THR A 627 6.06 12.38 -7.26
CA THR A 627 6.99 13.46 -6.85
C THR A 627 6.45 14.85 -7.17
N GLU A 628 5.82 15.04 -8.34
CA GLU A 628 5.20 16.30 -8.74
C GLU A 628 3.96 16.70 -7.92
N GLN A 629 3.41 15.78 -7.10
CA GLN A 629 2.32 16.09 -6.16
C GLN A 629 2.88 16.76 -4.89
N TYR A 630 4.15 16.52 -4.55
CA TYR A 630 4.83 17.03 -3.35
C TYR A 630 5.73 18.24 -3.58
N LYS A 631 6.37 18.37 -4.75
CA LYS A 631 7.21 19.53 -5.10
C LYS A 631 7.09 19.91 -6.58
N TYR A 632 7.54 21.12 -6.91
CA TYR A 632 7.66 21.55 -8.30
C TYR A 632 8.95 21.00 -8.94
N PRO A 633 9.04 20.91 -10.29
CA PRO A 633 10.26 20.49 -10.97
C PRO A 633 11.47 21.34 -10.58
N GLU A 634 12.60 20.67 -10.41
CA GLU A 634 13.80 21.27 -9.81
C GLU A 634 14.45 22.28 -10.75
N GLY A 635 14.98 23.37 -10.18
CA GLY A 635 15.49 24.52 -10.92
C GLY A 635 14.42 25.45 -11.48
N SER A 636 13.12 25.11 -11.41
CA SER A 636 12.03 25.99 -11.88
C SER A 636 11.92 27.30 -11.06
N SER A 637 11.16 28.30 -11.56
CA SER A 637 10.88 29.50 -10.76
C SER A 637 10.01 29.15 -9.55
N LYS A 638 8.96 28.34 -9.75
CA LYS A 638 8.00 27.93 -8.72
C LYS A 638 8.65 27.19 -7.55
N GLU A 639 9.64 26.34 -7.80
CA GLU A 639 10.43 25.72 -6.72
C GLU A 639 11.05 26.80 -5.83
N ARG A 640 11.75 27.78 -6.42
CA ARG A 640 12.45 28.85 -5.70
C ARG A 640 11.49 29.80 -4.98
N GLU A 641 10.35 30.10 -5.60
CA GLU A 641 9.25 30.85 -5.00
C GLU A 641 8.72 30.13 -3.74
N VAL A 642 8.49 28.82 -3.83
CA VAL A 642 8.04 27.96 -2.72
C VAL A 642 9.10 27.82 -1.63
N TYR A 643 10.38 27.65 -1.99
CA TYR A 643 11.50 27.60 -1.03
C TYR A 643 11.63 28.92 -0.25
N SER A 644 11.59 30.06 -0.95
CA SER A 644 11.63 31.39 -0.34
C SER A 644 10.43 31.61 0.61
N LYS A 645 9.22 31.25 0.17
CA LYS A 645 7.99 31.28 0.96
C LYS A 645 8.04 30.37 2.20
N ALA A 646 8.73 29.23 2.09
CA ALA A 646 9.02 28.30 3.18
C ALA A 646 10.17 28.75 4.12
N GLY A 647 10.82 29.90 3.85
CA GLY A 647 11.93 30.41 4.64
C GLY A 647 13.26 29.69 4.41
N ARG A 648 13.42 28.98 3.29
CA ARG A 648 14.70 28.37 2.86
C ARG A 648 15.57 29.39 2.12
N GLN A 649 16.88 29.28 2.30
CA GLN A 649 17.84 30.05 1.52
C GLN A 649 18.08 29.36 0.18
N THR A 650 17.61 29.96 -0.91
CA THR A 650 17.98 29.55 -2.26
C THR A 650 19.36 30.12 -2.59
N GLU A 651 20.40 29.28 -2.65
CA GLU A 651 21.65 29.67 -3.32
C GLU A 651 21.31 29.94 -4.81
N ALA A 652 21.78 31.05 -5.37
CA ALA A 652 21.59 31.33 -6.79
C ALA A 652 22.30 30.23 -7.61
N PRO A 653 21.74 29.79 -8.76
CA PRO A 653 22.44 28.85 -9.62
C PRO A 653 23.78 29.45 -10.03
N ALA A 654 24.87 28.71 -9.78
CA ALA A 654 26.17 29.12 -10.25
C ALA A 654 26.13 29.32 -11.77
N GLY A 655 26.81 30.36 -12.26
CA GLY A 655 26.98 30.55 -13.70
C GLY A 655 27.70 29.36 -14.35
N PRO A 656 27.67 29.23 -15.68
CA PRO A 656 28.32 28.14 -16.41
C PRO A 656 29.85 28.30 -16.46
N GLU A 657 30.50 28.42 -15.30
CA GLU A 657 31.94 28.26 -15.18
C GLU A 657 32.30 26.77 -15.34
N PRO A 658 33.33 26.44 -16.15
CA PRO A 658 33.72 25.05 -16.37
C PRO A 658 34.40 24.48 -15.12
N GLU A 659 33.67 23.64 -14.36
CA GLU A 659 34.20 23.02 -13.14
C GLU A 659 35.56 22.32 -13.39
N PRO A 660 36.61 22.64 -12.60
CA PRO A 660 37.99 22.31 -12.97
C PRO A 660 38.29 20.81 -12.92
N LEU A 661 37.81 20.15 -11.86
CA LEU A 661 37.83 18.69 -11.70
C LEU A 661 36.44 18.23 -11.25
N GLN A 662 35.96 17.16 -11.87
CA GLN A 662 34.71 16.48 -11.55
C GLN A 662 35.02 15.08 -11.00
N LEU A 663 34.27 14.64 -9.98
CA LEU A 663 34.42 13.34 -9.34
C LEU A 663 33.09 12.57 -9.43
N SER A 664 33.14 11.30 -9.81
CA SER A 664 31.96 10.43 -9.87
C SER A 664 32.28 8.99 -9.48
N ILE A 665 31.25 8.24 -9.10
CA ILE A 665 31.32 6.82 -8.76
C ILE A 665 30.40 6.06 -9.73
N LYS A 666 30.87 4.92 -10.23
CA LYS A 666 30.16 4.03 -11.16
C LYS A 666 30.30 2.59 -10.68
N HIS A 667 29.23 1.82 -10.74
CA HIS A 667 29.22 0.40 -10.37
C HIS A 667 28.27 -0.36 -11.29
N THR A 668 28.43 -1.68 -11.37
CA THR A 668 27.41 -2.57 -11.94
C THR A 668 26.36 -2.91 -10.87
N THR A 669 25.26 -3.55 -11.28
CA THR A 669 24.44 -4.31 -10.32
C THR A 669 25.33 -5.38 -9.66
N ALA A 670 25.32 -5.45 -8.33
CA ALA A 670 26.06 -6.42 -7.55
C ALA A 670 25.07 -7.38 -6.87
N VAL A 671 25.47 -8.65 -6.68
CA VAL A 671 24.65 -9.69 -6.05
C VAL A 671 25.23 -10.02 -4.68
N PHE A 672 24.41 -10.13 -3.64
CA PHE A 672 24.89 -10.47 -2.30
C PHE A 672 25.49 -11.89 -2.30
N GLY A 673 26.76 -12.00 -1.93
CA GLY A 673 27.58 -13.22 -2.09
C GLY A 673 28.71 -13.09 -3.10
N THR A 674 28.67 -12.09 -3.99
CA THR A 674 29.65 -11.93 -5.07
C THR A 674 30.72 -10.88 -4.79
N ASP A 675 31.88 -11.05 -5.41
CA ASP A 675 32.91 -10.02 -5.52
C ASP A 675 32.61 -9.09 -6.71
N PHE A 676 32.72 -7.78 -6.54
CA PHE A 676 32.42 -6.78 -7.57
C PHE A 676 33.36 -5.57 -7.55
N ASP A 677 33.34 -4.80 -8.63
CA ASP A 677 34.19 -3.61 -8.81
C ASP A 677 33.38 -2.32 -8.72
N VAL A 678 33.94 -1.31 -8.04
CA VAL A 678 33.44 0.06 -8.02
C VAL A 678 34.49 0.97 -8.64
N VAL A 679 34.10 1.71 -9.68
CA VAL A 679 34.99 2.58 -10.46
C VAL A 679 34.76 4.04 -10.07
N VAL A 680 35.79 4.68 -9.54
CA VAL A 680 35.79 6.11 -9.23
C VAL A 680 36.48 6.86 -10.36
N GLU A 681 35.75 7.76 -11.02
CA GLU A 681 36.24 8.49 -12.20
C GLU A 681 36.49 9.96 -11.84
N VAL A 682 37.73 10.41 -12.04
CA VAL A 682 38.17 11.80 -11.87
C VAL A 682 38.37 12.41 -13.25
N LYS A 683 37.48 13.31 -13.65
CA LYS A 683 37.48 13.94 -14.98
C LYS A 683 38.00 15.38 -14.89
N ASN A 684 38.95 15.73 -15.74
CA ASN A 684 39.54 17.06 -15.80
C ASN A 684 38.91 17.88 -16.93
N GLY A 685 38.24 18.98 -16.56
CA GLY A 685 37.61 19.90 -17.50
C GLY A 685 38.57 20.92 -18.12
N GLN A 686 39.78 21.05 -17.58
CA GLN A 686 40.71 22.15 -17.87
C GLN A 686 41.63 21.86 -19.08
N ASN A 687 42.30 22.92 -19.53
CA ASN A 687 43.36 22.87 -20.55
C ASN A 687 44.75 22.56 -19.96
N SER A 688 44.87 22.39 -18.65
CA SER A 688 46.09 22.04 -17.91
C SER A 688 45.94 20.67 -17.22
N SER A 689 47.05 20.01 -16.91
CA SER A 689 47.02 18.84 -16.02
C SER A 689 46.65 19.26 -14.61
N ALA A 690 45.77 18.50 -13.95
CA ALA A 690 45.31 18.80 -12.60
C ALA A 690 45.14 17.49 -11.79
N GLY A 691 45.35 17.57 -10.48
CA GLY A 691 45.46 16.39 -9.63
C GLY A 691 45.31 16.71 -8.15
N GLY A 692 45.43 15.66 -7.33
CA GLY A 692 45.23 15.74 -5.89
C GLY A 692 45.13 14.37 -5.23
N ASP A 693 44.95 14.36 -3.91
CA ASP A 693 44.82 13.12 -3.14
C ASP A 693 43.38 12.61 -3.19
N LEU A 694 43.19 11.43 -3.81
CA LEU A 694 41.95 10.68 -3.82
C LEU A 694 41.93 9.71 -2.63
N THR A 695 40.79 9.59 -1.97
CA THR A 695 40.51 8.58 -0.95
C THR A 695 39.11 8.04 -1.16
N VAL A 696 38.99 6.72 -1.23
CA VAL A 696 37.75 5.99 -1.45
C VAL A 696 37.49 5.09 -0.24
N LEU A 697 36.29 5.17 0.31
CA LEU A 697 35.83 4.39 1.46
C LEU A 697 34.59 3.60 1.06
N ALA A 698 34.53 2.31 1.40
CA ALA A 698 33.31 1.52 1.35
C ALA A 698 32.90 1.14 2.78
N LYS A 699 31.62 1.38 3.09
CA LYS A 699 31.03 1.18 4.41
C LYS A 699 29.71 0.45 4.26
N VAL A 700 29.50 -0.61 5.02
CA VAL A 700 28.16 -1.20 5.14
C VAL A 700 27.27 -0.25 5.92
N VAL A 701 26.04 -0.06 5.44
CA VAL A 701 25.01 0.77 6.09
C VAL A 701 23.68 0.01 6.17
N ASN A 702 22.82 0.41 7.10
CA ASN A 702 21.40 0.05 7.05
C ASN A 702 20.63 1.07 6.17
N TYR A 703 19.34 0.85 5.92
CA TYR A 703 18.53 1.78 5.09
C TYR A 703 18.33 3.17 5.72
N THR A 704 18.53 3.30 7.05
CA THR A 704 18.61 4.60 7.75
C THR A 704 20.02 5.22 7.73
N SER A 705 20.90 4.77 6.82
CA SER A 705 22.29 5.23 6.67
C SER A 705 23.17 5.13 7.94
N LEU A 706 22.86 4.21 8.85
CA LEU A 706 23.64 3.93 10.06
C LEU A 706 24.91 3.12 9.71
N CYS A 707 26.09 3.57 10.16
CA CYS A 707 27.36 2.88 9.93
C CYS A 707 27.39 1.52 10.66
N ARG A 708 27.53 0.43 9.89
CA ARG A 708 27.71 -0.93 10.42
C ARG A 708 29.19 -1.28 10.59
N GLY A 709 30.01 -0.89 9.62
CA GLY A 709 31.46 -1.08 9.58
C GLY A 709 32.06 -0.57 8.26
N GLU A 710 33.33 -0.18 8.29
CA GLU A 710 34.09 0.15 7.08
C GLU A 710 34.70 -1.15 6.53
N CYS A 711 34.27 -1.58 5.34
CA CYS A 711 34.73 -2.83 4.72
C CYS A 711 35.96 -2.62 3.82
N ARG A 712 36.17 -1.42 3.27
CA ARG A 712 37.34 -1.13 2.42
C ARG A 712 37.75 0.34 2.47
N ARG A 713 39.06 0.58 2.36
CA ARG A 713 39.68 1.90 2.19
C ARG A 713 40.80 1.82 1.15
N GLN A 714 40.88 2.81 0.26
CA GLN A 714 41.93 2.95 -0.76
C GLN A 714 42.25 4.44 -0.92
N SER A 715 43.53 4.79 -1.00
CA SER A 715 44.00 6.17 -1.18
C SER A 715 45.12 6.21 -2.21
N ALA A 716 45.08 7.19 -3.11
CA ALA A 716 46.03 7.37 -4.19
C ALA A 716 46.15 8.86 -4.56
N SER A 717 47.36 9.35 -4.82
CA SER A 717 47.56 10.69 -5.38
C SER A 717 47.43 10.61 -6.90
N VAL A 718 46.39 11.25 -7.45
CA VAL A 718 46.04 11.17 -8.88
C VAL A 718 46.49 12.41 -9.64
N SER A 719 46.97 12.22 -10.87
CA SER A 719 47.33 13.30 -11.80
C SER A 719 46.59 13.08 -13.12
N VAL A 720 45.70 13.99 -13.49
CA VAL A 720 44.77 13.84 -14.61
C VAL A 720 45.14 14.83 -15.72
N PRO A 721 45.60 14.37 -16.90
CA PRO A 721 45.92 15.25 -18.02
C PRO A 721 44.76 16.17 -18.44
N ALA A 722 45.11 17.27 -19.10
CA ALA A 722 44.13 18.20 -19.67
C ALA A 722 43.07 17.46 -20.51
N ARG A 723 41.80 17.83 -20.33
CA ARG A 723 40.63 17.23 -21.02
C ARG A 723 40.48 15.69 -20.92
N SER A 724 41.19 15.04 -19.98
CA SER A 724 41.19 13.58 -19.79
C SER A 724 40.42 13.14 -18.53
N ALA A 725 40.38 11.83 -18.26
CA ALA A 725 39.83 11.27 -17.04
C ALA A 725 40.68 10.10 -16.51
N HIS A 726 40.96 10.11 -15.21
CA HIS A 726 41.53 8.97 -14.48
C HIS A 726 40.41 8.06 -13.95
N LYS A 727 40.69 6.76 -13.83
CA LYS A 727 39.77 5.76 -13.26
C LYS A 727 40.51 4.95 -12.20
N GLU A 728 40.03 5.06 -10.97
CA GLU A 728 40.47 4.27 -9.83
C GLU A 728 39.48 3.12 -9.60
N VAL A 729 39.96 1.90 -9.37
CA VAL A 729 39.10 0.73 -9.14
C VAL A 729 39.22 0.25 -7.69
N LEU A 730 38.09 0.19 -7.00
CA LEU A 730 37.94 -0.42 -5.68
C LEU A 730 37.28 -1.79 -5.85
N ARG A 731 38.06 -2.86 -5.70
CA ARG A 731 37.52 -4.23 -5.60
C ARG A 731 36.88 -4.39 -4.22
N LEU A 732 35.64 -4.88 -4.18
CA LEU A 732 34.96 -5.33 -2.96
C LEU A 732 34.71 -6.83 -3.06
N ARG A 733 35.27 -7.59 -2.12
CA ARG A 733 35.08 -9.05 -2.03
C ARG A 733 33.99 -9.39 -1.02
N TYR A 734 33.37 -10.56 -1.16
CA TYR A 734 32.43 -11.06 -0.15
C TYR A 734 33.05 -11.07 1.26
N GLU A 735 34.31 -11.48 1.38
CA GLU A 735 35.05 -11.48 2.66
C GLU A 735 35.22 -10.07 3.29
N ASP A 736 35.28 -8.99 2.49
CA ASP A 736 35.40 -7.62 3.01
C ASP A 736 34.10 -7.18 3.72
N TYR A 737 32.93 -7.53 3.17
CA TYR A 737 31.64 -6.96 3.59
C TYR A 737 30.74 -7.92 4.39
N ALA A 738 30.87 -9.23 4.24
CA ALA A 738 29.96 -10.24 4.82
C ALA A 738 29.89 -10.23 6.36
N ALA A 739 30.96 -9.81 7.04
CA ALA A 739 31.00 -9.71 8.50
C ALA A 739 30.19 -8.52 9.06
N TRP A 740 29.84 -7.55 8.21
CA TRP A 740 29.20 -6.29 8.60
C TRP A 740 27.76 -6.15 8.10
N THR A 741 27.39 -6.92 7.06
CA THR A 741 26.12 -6.80 6.31
C THR A 741 24.90 -6.84 7.25
N SER A 742 23.92 -6.00 6.94
CA SER A 742 22.60 -5.99 7.56
C SER A 742 21.56 -6.61 6.63
N GLU A 743 20.34 -6.84 7.13
CA GLU A 743 19.20 -7.30 6.33
C GLU A 743 18.85 -6.40 5.12
N ASP A 744 19.35 -5.16 5.09
CA ASP A 744 19.17 -4.21 3.98
C ASP A 744 20.09 -4.45 2.76
N HIS A 745 21.22 -5.16 2.94
CA HIS A 745 22.21 -5.43 1.90
C HIS A 745 22.81 -4.18 1.21
N LEU A 746 23.03 -3.08 1.94
CA LEU A 746 23.54 -1.80 1.39
C LEU A 746 25.02 -1.55 1.70
N ILE A 747 25.80 -1.18 0.67
CA ILE A 747 27.18 -0.68 0.78
C ILE A 747 27.25 0.76 0.26
N ARG A 748 27.56 1.70 1.15
CA ARG A 748 27.81 3.10 0.80
C ARG A 748 29.28 3.31 0.44
N VAL A 749 29.54 3.85 -0.74
CA VAL A 749 30.87 4.22 -1.21
C VAL A 749 31.00 5.74 -1.21
N GLU A 750 32.05 6.25 -0.57
CA GLU A 750 32.36 7.67 -0.45
C GLU A 750 33.74 7.93 -1.07
N ALA A 751 33.77 8.67 -2.17
CA ALA A 751 35.00 9.13 -2.81
C ALA A 751 35.24 10.59 -2.46
N PHE A 752 36.44 10.90 -1.99
CA PHE A 752 36.87 12.25 -1.60
C PHE A 752 38.18 12.59 -2.32
N LEU A 753 38.19 13.73 -3.01
CA LEU A 753 39.36 14.26 -3.71
C LEU A 753 39.74 15.62 -3.12
N ARG A 754 41.01 15.80 -2.74
CA ARG A 754 41.59 17.10 -2.39
C ARG A 754 42.51 17.56 -3.52
N PRO A 755 42.06 18.45 -4.43
CA PRO A 755 42.93 19.00 -5.47
C PRO A 755 43.97 19.95 -4.89
N SER A 756 45.11 20.11 -5.58
CA SER A 756 46.08 21.14 -5.27
C SER A 756 45.50 22.54 -5.50
N GLY A 757 45.23 23.28 -4.41
CA GLY A 757 44.88 24.71 -4.46
C GLY A 757 43.41 25.06 -4.70
N THR A 758 42.47 24.09 -4.73
CA THR A 758 41.02 24.37 -4.83
C THR A 758 40.21 23.60 -3.79
N SER A 759 39.00 24.08 -3.48
CA SER A 759 38.11 23.44 -2.50
C SER A 759 37.86 21.96 -2.82
N PRO A 760 37.84 21.07 -1.81
CA PRO A 760 37.76 19.63 -2.00
C PRO A 760 36.41 19.19 -2.58
N ILE A 761 36.42 18.01 -3.19
CA ILE A 761 35.30 17.42 -3.93
C ILE A 761 34.93 16.08 -3.30
N MET A 762 33.63 15.78 -3.23
CA MET A 762 33.11 14.50 -2.74
C MET A 762 32.03 13.93 -3.66
N ALA A 763 32.11 12.65 -3.96
CA ALA A 763 31.02 11.86 -4.56
C ALA A 763 30.61 10.76 -3.59
N VAL A 764 29.32 10.43 -3.57
CA VAL A 764 28.74 9.36 -2.74
C VAL A 764 27.80 8.52 -3.60
N ALA A 765 27.89 7.21 -3.48
CA ALA A 765 26.95 6.25 -4.06
C ALA A 765 26.52 5.25 -2.98
N THR A 766 25.28 4.77 -3.05
CA THR A 766 24.80 3.67 -2.21
C THR A 766 24.51 2.50 -3.13
N ILE A 767 25.26 1.41 -2.98
CA ILE A 767 25.19 0.21 -3.79
C ILE A 767 24.35 -0.83 -3.04
N PRO A 768 23.11 -1.10 -3.46
CA PRO A 768 22.38 -2.28 -3.00
C PRO A 768 22.93 -3.54 -3.66
N LEU A 769 23.11 -4.58 -2.84
CA LEU A 769 23.42 -5.92 -3.31
C LEU A 769 22.09 -6.67 -3.50
N SER A 770 21.81 -7.16 -4.70
CA SER A 770 20.58 -7.91 -4.95
C SER A 770 20.63 -9.28 -4.28
N THR A 771 19.54 -9.64 -3.61
CA THR A 771 19.24 -11.01 -3.17
C THR A 771 18.64 -11.81 -4.34
N PRO A 772 18.65 -13.15 -4.30
CA PRO A 772 17.89 -13.96 -5.24
C PRO A 772 16.37 -13.71 -5.07
N GLU A 773 15.61 -13.84 -6.16
CA GLU A 773 14.14 -13.94 -6.11
C GLU A 773 13.77 -15.42 -5.87
N LEU A 774 12.84 -15.73 -4.96
CA LEU A 774 12.35 -17.11 -4.77
C LEU A 774 11.37 -17.46 -5.91
N LEU A 775 11.56 -18.61 -6.55
CA LEU A 775 10.60 -19.15 -7.52
C LEU A 775 9.44 -19.80 -6.74
N VAL A 776 8.23 -19.23 -6.90
CA VAL A 776 7.00 -19.70 -6.23
C VAL A 776 5.96 -20.08 -7.30
N GLN A 777 5.47 -21.32 -7.24
CA GLN A 777 4.53 -21.88 -8.22
C GLN A 777 3.39 -22.62 -7.54
N VAL A 778 2.15 -22.40 -7.97
CA VAL A 778 0.96 -23.18 -7.55
C VAL A 778 0.33 -23.74 -8.83
N PRO A 779 0.76 -24.93 -9.31
CA PRO A 779 0.26 -25.50 -10.55
C PRO A 779 -1.16 -26.08 -10.40
N GLY A 780 -1.90 -26.10 -11.51
CA GLY A 780 -3.26 -26.63 -11.56
C GLY A 780 -4.33 -25.58 -11.29
N LYS A 781 -5.54 -26.04 -10.97
CA LYS A 781 -6.72 -25.19 -10.74
C LYS A 781 -6.95 -25.05 -9.23
N ALA A 782 -6.90 -23.82 -8.71
CA ALA A 782 -7.28 -23.55 -7.33
C ALA A 782 -8.80 -23.43 -7.18
N LEU A 783 -9.36 -24.13 -6.20
CA LEU A 783 -10.78 -24.11 -5.85
C LEU A 783 -10.91 -23.90 -4.33
N VAL A 784 -11.91 -23.13 -3.88
CA VAL A 784 -12.11 -22.89 -2.43
C VAL A 784 -12.40 -24.21 -1.71
N TRP A 785 -11.73 -24.42 -0.56
CA TRP A 785 -11.71 -25.63 0.27
C TRP A 785 -11.02 -26.86 -0.31
N GLU A 786 -10.69 -26.88 -1.60
CA GLU A 786 -9.95 -27.98 -2.24
C GLU A 786 -8.43 -27.80 -2.06
N GLN A 787 -7.70 -28.89 -1.88
CA GLN A 787 -6.26 -28.83 -1.59
C GLN A 787 -5.43 -28.57 -2.86
N VAL A 788 -4.51 -27.62 -2.78
CA VAL A 788 -3.46 -27.35 -3.77
C VAL A 788 -2.07 -27.40 -3.12
N THR A 789 -1.02 -27.54 -3.93
CA THR A 789 0.37 -27.55 -3.46
C THR A 789 1.14 -26.38 -4.05
N ALA A 790 1.81 -25.60 -3.20
CA ALA A 790 2.82 -24.64 -3.59
C ALA A 790 4.20 -25.32 -3.66
N TYR A 791 4.94 -25.03 -4.73
CA TYR A 791 6.34 -25.41 -4.94
C TYR A 791 7.18 -24.14 -4.83
N ILE A 792 8.17 -24.14 -3.95
CA ILE A 792 8.99 -22.98 -3.61
C ILE A 792 10.46 -23.38 -3.75
N SER A 793 11.27 -22.63 -4.49
CA SER A 793 12.70 -22.94 -4.62
C SER A 793 13.60 -21.72 -4.85
N PHE A 794 14.88 -21.85 -4.49
CA PHE A 794 15.94 -20.92 -4.86
C PHE A 794 17.31 -21.61 -4.84
N THR A 795 18.33 -20.95 -5.40
CA THR A 795 19.73 -21.41 -5.37
C THR A 795 20.54 -20.53 -4.43
N ASN A 796 21.32 -21.12 -3.52
CA ASN A 796 22.18 -20.37 -2.60
C ASN A 796 23.25 -19.58 -3.37
N PRO A 797 23.24 -18.23 -3.34
CA PRO A 797 24.19 -17.39 -4.05
C PRO A 797 25.52 -17.21 -3.31
N LEU A 798 25.59 -17.62 -2.03
CA LEU A 798 26.75 -17.36 -1.19
C LEU A 798 27.84 -18.43 -1.38
N PRO A 799 29.13 -18.05 -1.26
CA PRO A 799 30.25 -19.00 -1.25
C PRO A 799 30.33 -19.82 0.07
N VAL A 800 29.31 -19.75 0.93
CA VAL A 800 29.23 -20.41 2.24
C VAL A 800 27.87 -21.12 2.40
N PRO A 801 27.80 -22.22 3.17
CA PRO A 801 26.54 -22.92 3.40
C PRO A 801 25.60 -22.13 4.32
N LEU A 802 24.31 -22.10 3.98
CA LEU A 802 23.25 -21.50 4.80
C LEU A 802 22.80 -22.49 5.88
N ARG A 803 22.59 -22.01 7.11
CA ARG A 803 22.13 -22.83 8.25
C ARG A 803 20.82 -22.28 8.83
N TRP A 804 20.04 -23.19 9.42
CA TRP A 804 18.74 -22.89 10.05
C TRP A 804 17.80 -22.12 9.10
N GLY A 805 17.79 -22.54 7.83
CA GLY A 805 16.91 -21.95 6.82
C GLY A 805 15.44 -22.18 7.18
N VAL A 806 14.60 -21.16 7.05
CA VAL A 806 13.15 -21.26 7.26
C VAL A 806 12.43 -20.48 6.17
N PHE A 807 11.55 -21.16 5.45
CA PHE A 807 10.56 -20.49 4.61
C PHE A 807 9.35 -20.09 5.48
N THR A 808 8.84 -18.88 5.31
CA THR A 808 7.55 -18.44 5.86
C THR A 808 6.60 -18.18 4.70
N VAL A 809 5.41 -18.80 4.71
CA VAL A 809 4.44 -18.74 3.62
C VAL A 809 3.09 -18.25 4.14
N GLU A 810 2.52 -17.20 3.55
CA GLU A 810 1.19 -16.68 3.91
C GLU A 810 0.43 -16.13 2.69
N GLY A 811 -0.88 -15.94 2.81
CA GLY A 811 -1.67 -15.25 1.79
C GLY A 811 -3.12 -15.03 2.22
N ALA A 812 -3.61 -13.79 2.11
CA ALA A 812 -4.98 -13.45 2.49
C ALA A 812 -5.99 -14.30 1.70
N GLY A 813 -6.90 -14.98 2.39
CA GLY A 813 -7.84 -15.93 1.78
C GLY A 813 -7.21 -17.21 1.19
N LEU A 814 -5.90 -17.43 1.35
CA LEU A 814 -5.20 -18.67 0.93
C LEU A 814 -4.82 -19.53 2.13
N LEU A 815 -3.98 -19.00 3.02
CA LEU A 815 -3.50 -19.68 4.24
C LEU A 815 -2.96 -18.68 5.27
N LEU A 816 -3.02 -19.07 6.54
CA LEU A 816 -2.33 -18.38 7.63
C LEU A 816 -0.82 -18.61 7.55
N ALA A 817 -0.04 -17.67 8.09
CA ALA A 817 1.42 -17.71 8.11
C ALA A 817 1.97 -19.03 8.66
N THR A 818 2.57 -19.82 7.77
CA THR A 818 3.06 -21.19 7.99
C THR A 818 4.57 -21.24 7.78
N GLN A 819 5.31 -21.82 8.73
CA GLN A 819 6.77 -21.95 8.64
C GLN A 819 7.18 -23.37 8.22
N VAL A 820 8.07 -23.45 7.24
CA VAL A 820 8.68 -24.68 6.73
C VAL A 820 10.19 -24.61 6.99
N PRO A 821 10.70 -25.17 8.10
CA PRO A 821 12.12 -25.18 8.42
C PRO A 821 12.88 -26.21 7.57
N LEU A 822 14.09 -25.85 7.15
CA LEU A 822 15.04 -26.76 6.52
C LEU A 822 15.81 -27.53 7.58
N HIS A 823 15.81 -28.86 7.45
CA HIS A 823 16.55 -29.76 8.34
C HIS A 823 18.06 -29.79 8.04
N GLU A 824 18.44 -29.69 6.76
CA GLU A 824 19.84 -29.72 6.31
C GLU A 824 20.36 -28.34 5.87
N PRO A 825 21.67 -28.06 6.03
CA PRO A 825 22.29 -26.85 5.49
C PRO A 825 22.27 -26.81 3.95
N VAL A 826 22.04 -25.63 3.36
CA VAL A 826 22.09 -25.45 1.90
C VAL A 826 23.49 -25.04 1.49
N GLY A 827 24.21 -25.92 0.77
CA GLY A 827 25.59 -25.69 0.32
C GLY A 827 25.76 -24.52 -0.67
N PRO A 828 27.00 -24.04 -0.90
CA PRO A 828 27.28 -23.01 -1.91
C PRO A 828 26.80 -23.45 -3.30
N GLY A 829 26.02 -22.62 -3.99
CA GLY A 829 25.47 -22.94 -5.32
C GLY A 829 24.43 -24.07 -5.35
N GLN A 830 24.04 -24.63 -4.20
CA GLN A 830 23.01 -25.67 -4.13
C GLN A 830 21.61 -25.06 -4.31
N GLN A 831 20.76 -25.70 -5.11
CA GLN A 831 19.33 -25.41 -5.16
C GLN A 831 18.61 -26.12 -4.00
N VAL A 832 17.71 -25.42 -3.33
CA VAL A 832 16.77 -25.98 -2.37
C VAL A 832 15.34 -25.76 -2.87
N SER A 833 14.50 -26.78 -2.68
CA SER A 833 13.08 -26.77 -3.01
C SER A 833 12.28 -27.29 -1.83
N VAL A 834 11.10 -26.70 -1.56
CA VAL A 834 10.13 -27.18 -0.58
C VAL A 834 8.72 -27.18 -1.18
N GLU A 835 7.88 -28.06 -0.65
CA GLU A 835 6.48 -28.20 -1.05
C GLU A 835 5.57 -27.90 0.15
N LEU A 836 4.47 -27.18 -0.08
CA LEU A 836 3.48 -26.86 0.96
C LEU A 836 2.06 -27.04 0.42
N ALA A 837 1.32 -28.00 0.98
CA ALA A 837 -0.09 -28.22 0.68
C ALA A 837 -0.99 -27.31 1.54
N PHE A 838 -1.99 -26.67 0.92
CA PHE A 838 -2.97 -25.82 1.60
C PHE A 838 -4.32 -25.85 0.86
N SER A 839 -5.40 -25.41 1.53
CA SER A 839 -6.75 -25.31 0.94
C SER A 839 -7.21 -23.85 0.95
N PRO A 840 -7.42 -23.19 -0.20
CA PRO A 840 -7.82 -21.78 -0.25
C PRO A 840 -9.16 -21.50 0.45
N LEU A 841 -9.23 -20.41 1.20
CA LEU A 841 -10.37 -20.03 2.04
C LEU A 841 -11.35 -19.07 1.34
N ARG A 842 -10.86 -18.21 0.42
CA ARG A 842 -11.68 -17.20 -0.28
C ARG A 842 -11.37 -17.14 -1.78
N ALA A 843 -12.43 -17.10 -2.58
CA ALA A 843 -12.36 -17.01 -4.04
C ALA A 843 -11.83 -15.66 -4.56
N GLY A 844 -11.55 -15.62 -5.86
CA GLY A 844 -11.02 -14.49 -6.62
C GLY A 844 -9.51 -14.57 -6.79
N LEU A 845 -8.94 -13.53 -7.41
CA LEU A 845 -7.49 -13.35 -7.47
C LEU A 845 -6.93 -13.08 -6.06
N ARG A 846 -5.88 -13.82 -5.70
CA ARG A 846 -5.16 -13.80 -4.41
C ARG A 846 -3.64 -13.90 -4.65
N HIS A 847 -2.84 -13.57 -3.65
CA HIS A 847 -1.38 -13.69 -3.70
C HIS A 847 -0.84 -14.59 -2.59
N LEU A 848 0.08 -15.46 -2.97
CA LEU A 848 0.86 -16.31 -2.07
C LEU A 848 2.23 -15.66 -1.87
N LEU A 849 2.50 -15.23 -0.65
CA LEU A 849 3.70 -14.52 -0.24
C LEU A 849 4.68 -15.50 0.41
N VAL A 850 5.96 -15.38 0.07
CA VAL A 850 7.03 -16.22 0.62
C VAL A 850 8.21 -15.38 1.07
N ASP A 851 8.65 -15.63 2.30
CA ASP A 851 9.89 -15.14 2.91
C ASP A 851 10.85 -16.32 3.14
N PHE A 852 12.15 -16.11 3.00
CA PHE A 852 13.18 -17.05 3.45
C PHE A 852 14.28 -16.35 4.26
N ASP A 853 14.59 -16.94 5.40
CA ASP A 853 15.59 -16.50 6.37
C ASP A 853 16.56 -17.65 6.72
N SER A 854 17.82 -17.32 7.01
CA SER A 854 18.86 -18.24 7.49
C SER A 854 19.87 -17.49 8.37
N ASP A 855 20.98 -18.14 8.77
CA ASP A 855 22.07 -17.48 9.49
C ASP A 855 22.81 -16.41 8.66
N ARG A 856 23.01 -16.62 7.35
CA ARG A 856 23.78 -15.72 6.46
C ARG A 856 22.97 -14.98 5.41
N LEU A 857 21.84 -15.52 4.98
CA LEU A 857 20.99 -14.96 3.94
C LEU A 857 19.60 -14.66 4.52
N LYS A 858 19.13 -13.42 4.32
CA LYS A 858 17.94 -12.86 4.96
C LYS A 858 17.16 -11.98 3.99
N ASP A 859 15.87 -11.77 4.29
CA ASP A 859 14.95 -10.92 3.53
C ASP A 859 14.76 -11.38 2.06
N VAL A 860 14.89 -12.69 1.81
CA VAL A 860 14.74 -13.28 0.47
C VAL A 860 13.25 -13.50 0.20
N LYS A 861 12.70 -12.84 -0.82
CA LYS A 861 11.25 -12.85 -1.10
C LYS A 861 10.89 -13.60 -2.37
N GLY A 862 9.69 -14.17 -2.37
CA GLY A 862 8.96 -14.59 -3.56
C GLY A 862 7.48 -14.26 -3.43
N THR A 863 6.79 -14.23 -4.56
CA THR A 863 5.33 -14.12 -4.61
C THR A 863 4.81 -14.81 -5.86
N THR A 864 3.60 -15.34 -5.80
CA THR A 864 2.87 -15.81 -6.99
C THR A 864 1.38 -15.54 -6.85
N THR A 865 0.70 -15.35 -7.98
CA THR A 865 -0.72 -14.99 -8.02
C THR A 865 -1.57 -16.23 -8.32
N VAL A 866 -2.65 -16.42 -7.56
CA VAL A 866 -3.54 -17.58 -7.63
C VAL A 866 -4.97 -17.10 -7.93
N ASP A 867 -5.58 -17.55 -9.04
CA ASP A 867 -7.02 -17.39 -9.28
C ASP A 867 -7.78 -18.51 -8.58
N VAL A 868 -8.35 -18.21 -7.41
CA VAL A 868 -9.12 -19.17 -6.63
C VAL A 868 -10.56 -19.16 -7.10
N GLN A 869 -11.00 -20.23 -7.75
CA GLN A 869 -12.37 -20.34 -8.22
C GLN A 869 -13.29 -20.85 -7.12
N LYS A 870 -14.58 -20.47 -7.15
CA LYS A 870 -15.57 -21.07 -6.25
C LYS A 870 -15.78 -22.52 -6.68
N SER A 871 -15.71 -23.47 -5.74
CA SER A 871 -16.22 -24.82 -6.00
C SER A 871 -17.73 -24.74 -6.25
N TYR A 872 -18.22 -25.52 -7.20
CA TYR A 872 -19.64 -25.57 -7.57
C TYR A 872 -20.27 -26.79 -6.89
N GLN A 873 -20.95 -26.54 -5.78
CA GLN A 873 -21.90 -27.44 -5.11
C GLN A 873 -23.16 -26.63 -4.78
#